data_AF-A0A1E1KC44-F1
#
_entry.id   AF-A0A1E1KC44-F1
#
_cell.length_a   1.000
_cell.length_b   1.000
_cell.length_c   1.000
_cell.angle_alpha   90.00
_cell.angle_beta   90.00
_cell.angle_gamma   90.00
#
_symmetry.space_group_name_H-M   'P 1'
#
loop_
_entity.id
_entity.type
_entity.pdbx_description
1 polymer ?
#
loop_
_entity_poly.entity_id
_entity_poly.type
_entity_poly.pdbx_seq_one_letter_code
_entity_poly.pdbx_strand_id
1 'polypeptide(L)'
;MNSHKYQDVYFSEKTGFLHDEAGHASPINGPRKALSARTIWGVLNTVACVALSIVVWRSYGSFRTLSDDTIVITVERHMNFDSIIPSEKLEWVSCFFEDMLCARLTVPMDYNRPLNASADNPKVNLALLLVPGKHKGSRKASISPMLLNPGGPGGSGVAFALRAGSMLQKIVGEDQDMIGFDPRGIGATTPRADCFAYPIPGTSGDPSEASSEDYIRGNFHRSMWQTAGTDVGNVNSSADALQKLDIRARAIAKLCGEKDAVYGDNSILRYVHTPSVSHDMLSIIDAWDEWREEFGDSDDLIIDDDQNTVRPTASLQTKGKLVYWGFSYGTLLGATFAAMFPDRVGRVILDGVVDADLYVSPVWTDSLEDADQISSSFSYYCHKATEKCALYRPGDKVADIEDRFQATMDRIKENPITIIHPWSKQPVVITDSYVRGIMFSVLYAPNTGFNFVAWIFDELSRGKDDVLEQIVPIQEPEQLCTANLTAEILPNEAHIAIMCSDKRYPLNETLLELQMTFDKLASGSSWADVWMTAMISCDAYPVKAVDPPMRWDDHPSHKADPIKTAFPLLFVSNTADPVTPLAAGAKMARKFTDAGLIEQHSMGHCSIAAVSKCTIGKIREYLKEGKVPPHPVKGGKGRELLDGQWTKCDADEYPFHPYEGDIAAAGLSPEAVLEIESMNAMKEVQKVFSKMKAWGQEKALDLDSMMPRRCGDRSYKSI
;
A
#
# COMPACT_ATOMS: atom_id res chain seq x y z
N MET A 1 22.14 -7.02 -17.65
CA MET A 1 21.04 -7.73 -18.37
C MET A 1 21.60 -8.28 -19.69
N ASN A 2 21.17 -9.47 -20.15
CA ASN A 2 21.67 -10.02 -21.42
C ASN A 2 20.85 -9.40 -22.57
N SER A 3 21.41 -8.37 -23.21
CA SER A 3 20.76 -7.46 -24.16
C SER A 3 20.25 -8.11 -25.47
N HIS A 4 20.62 -9.36 -25.74
CA HIS A 4 20.38 -10.00 -27.04
C HIS A 4 19.04 -10.73 -27.20
N LYS A 5 18.15 -10.72 -26.21
CA LYS A 5 16.84 -11.41 -26.29
C LYS A 5 15.62 -10.49 -26.45
N TYR A 6 15.79 -9.17 -26.47
CA TYR A 6 14.68 -8.21 -26.32
C TYR A 6 14.52 -7.21 -27.48
N GLN A 7 15.19 -7.42 -28.62
CA GLN A 7 15.26 -6.42 -29.70
C GLN A 7 14.04 -6.34 -30.65
N ASP A 8 13.05 -7.22 -30.55
CA ASP A 8 11.89 -7.24 -31.47
C ASP A 8 10.54 -7.19 -30.73
N VAL A 9 10.25 -6.09 -30.00
CA VAL A 9 8.94 -5.89 -29.36
C VAL A 9 8.43 -4.47 -29.62
N TYR A 10 7.38 -4.37 -30.44
CA TYR A 10 6.75 -3.13 -30.87
C TYR A 10 5.69 -2.66 -29.85
N PHE A 11 5.78 -1.40 -29.41
CA PHE A 11 4.93 -0.80 -28.36
C PHE A 11 3.71 -0.05 -28.93
N SER A 12 2.52 -0.27 -28.35
CA SER A 12 1.34 0.60 -28.53
C SER A 12 1.40 1.83 -27.60
N GLU A 13 0.87 2.97 -28.05
CA GLU A 13 1.00 4.27 -27.38
C GLU A 13 0.42 4.37 -25.96
N LYS A 14 -0.44 3.45 -25.50
CA LYS A 14 -1.14 3.60 -24.20
C LYS A 14 -1.12 2.39 -23.27
N THR A 15 -0.99 1.18 -23.81
CA THR A 15 -1.24 -0.04 -23.03
C THR A 15 0.01 -0.85 -22.70
N GLY A 16 1.16 -0.57 -23.33
CA GLY A 16 2.35 -1.43 -23.17
C GLY A 16 2.18 -2.88 -23.66
N PHE A 17 1.10 -3.17 -24.40
CA PHE A 17 0.75 -4.52 -24.86
C PHE A 17 0.60 -4.64 -26.39
N LEU A 18 0.98 -5.82 -26.88
CA LEU A 18 1.05 -6.30 -28.27
C LEU A 18 -0.34 -6.48 -28.90
N HIS A 19 -0.65 -5.79 -30.01
CA HIS A 19 -1.69 -6.25 -30.94
C HIS A 19 -1.30 -5.95 -32.39
N ASP A 20 -1.33 -7.00 -33.23
CA ASP A 20 -1.20 -6.95 -34.68
C ASP A 20 -2.34 -6.14 -35.30
N GLU A 21 -2.02 -5.18 -36.17
CA GLU A 21 -2.69 -5.05 -37.48
C GLU A 21 -1.91 -4.09 -38.41
N ALA A 22 -1.66 -4.57 -39.63
CA ALA A 22 -0.92 -3.90 -40.69
C ALA A 22 -1.81 -2.94 -41.50
N GLY A 23 -1.33 -1.74 -41.82
CA GLY A 23 -1.89 -0.99 -42.96
C GLY A 23 -1.67 0.53 -43.03
N HIS A 24 -0.79 0.92 -43.96
CA HIS A 24 -0.84 2.12 -44.81
C HIS A 24 -0.26 3.46 -44.32
N ALA A 25 0.86 3.82 -44.97
CA ALA A 25 1.53 5.11 -44.96
C ALA A 25 0.90 6.13 -45.93
N SER A 26 0.91 7.42 -45.57
CA SER A 26 1.60 8.50 -46.32
C SER A 26 1.34 9.91 -45.76
N PRO A 27 2.22 10.90 -46.05
CA PRO A 27 2.51 12.07 -45.18
C PRO A 27 2.02 13.42 -45.74
N ILE A 28 1.93 14.45 -44.88
CA ILE A 28 1.80 15.87 -45.34
C ILE A 28 2.69 16.82 -44.50
N ASN A 29 3.43 17.65 -45.22
CA ASN A 29 4.44 18.64 -44.80
C ASN A 29 3.87 20.05 -44.48
N GLY A 30 4.41 20.67 -43.42
CA GLY A 30 4.86 22.09 -43.32
C GLY A 30 3.85 23.20 -42.97
N PRO A 31 4.30 24.45 -42.65
CA PRO A 31 5.61 24.90 -42.16
C PRO A 31 5.55 25.80 -40.89
N ARG A 32 6.74 26.00 -40.28
CA ARG A 32 7.08 26.97 -39.23
C ARG A 32 6.87 28.42 -39.68
N LYS A 33 6.47 29.31 -38.76
CA LYS A 33 6.71 30.77 -38.85
C LYS A 33 7.29 31.33 -37.56
N ALA A 34 8.21 32.28 -37.77
CA ALA A 34 9.15 32.86 -36.83
C ALA A 34 8.58 34.06 -36.05
N LEU A 35 9.33 34.40 -34.98
CA LEU A 35 9.27 35.62 -34.19
C LEU A 35 9.13 36.90 -35.02
N SER A 36 8.38 37.87 -34.48
CA SER A 36 8.71 39.29 -34.69
C SER A 36 8.46 40.12 -33.42
N ALA A 37 9.37 41.05 -33.22
CA ALA A 37 9.56 41.91 -32.06
C ALA A 37 8.38 42.84 -31.74
N ARG A 38 8.13 43.03 -30.43
CA ARG A 38 7.61 44.28 -29.85
C ARG A 38 7.95 44.35 -28.35
N THR A 39 9.23 44.58 -28.08
CA THR A 39 9.69 45.21 -26.84
C THR A 39 9.51 46.71 -26.99
N ILE A 40 9.08 47.37 -25.91
CA ILE A 40 9.10 48.82 -25.57
C ILE A 40 7.72 49.22 -25.01
N TRP A 41 7.35 48.69 -23.83
CA TRP A 41 6.45 49.35 -22.86
C TRP A 41 6.35 48.60 -21.51
N GLY A 42 7.49 48.26 -20.88
CA GLY A 42 7.47 47.39 -19.67
C GLY A 42 8.53 47.67 -18.61
N VAL A 43 9.10 48.87 -18.54
CA VAL A 43 10.21 49.17 -17.59
C VAL A 43 9.94 50.38 -16.68
N LEU A 44 8.77 51.03 -16.72
CA LEU A 44 8.48 52.21 -15.90
C LEU A 44 7.41 52.05 -14.80
N ASN A 45 6.79 50.87 -14.65
CA ASN A 45 5.77 50.65 -13.59
C ASN A 45 6.24 49.85 -12.37
N THR A 46 7.50 49.39 -12.33
CA THR A 46 7.99 48.53 -11.23
C THR A 46 8.59 49.32 -10.05
N VAL A 47 8.80 50.63 -10.18
CA VAL A 47 9.42 51.46 -9.11
C VAL A 47 8.38 52.13 -8.20
N ALA A 48 7.12 52.25 -8.62
CA ALA A 48 6.07 52.90 -7.81
C ALA A 48 5.40 51.96 -6.78
N CYS A 49 5.41 50.64 -6.98
CA CYS A 49 4.76 49.69 -6.07
C CYS A 49 5.60 49.32 -4.82
N VAL A 50 6.91 49.56 -4.85
CA VAL A 50 7.81 49.22 -3.72
C VAL A 50 7.81 50.29 -2.63
N ALA A 51 7.39 51.52 -2.94
CA ALA A 51 7.36 52.63 -1.97
C ALA A 51 6.09 52.65 -1.08
N LEU A 52 5.00 52.00 -1.50
CA LEU A 52 3.73 52.00 -0.77
C LEU A 52 3.63 50.89 0.30
N SER A 53 4.41 49.82 0.17
CA SER A 53 4.45 48.70 1.14
C SER A 53 5.29 48.99 2.39
N ILE A 54 6.18 50.00 2.36
CA ILE A 54 7.03 50.36 3.51
C ILE A 54 6.30 51.30 4.49
N VAL A 55 5.28 52.04 4.05
CA VAL A 55 4.55 53.00 4.91
C VAL A 55 3.48 52.31 5.76
N VAL A 56 2.85 51.23 5.28
CA VAL A 56 1.83 50.47 6.04
C VAL A 56 2.47 49.69 7.21
N TRP A 57 3.75 49.35 7.12
CA TRP A 57 4.47 48.61 8.16
C TRP A 57 4.86 49.48 9.38
N ARG A 58 4.79 50.82 9.29
CA ARG A 58 5.19 51.74 10.38
C ARG A 58 4.03 52.22 11.27
N SER A 59 2.78 51.89 10.97
CA SER A 59 1.61 52.42 11.71
C SER A 59 0.96 51.46 12.71
N TYR A 60 1.53 50.27 12.95
CA TYR A 60 1.03 49.31 13.95
C TYR A 60 2.04 49.01 15.08
N GLY A 61 2.93 49.97 15.36
CA GLY A 61 3.84 49.91 16.50
C GLY A 61 3.33 50.75 17.68
N SER A 62 3.05 50.07 18.80
CA SER A 62 2.82 50.58 20.17
C SER A 62 1.42 51.06 20.53
N PHE A 63 0.70 50.27 21.34
CA PHE A 63 0.51 50.60 22.77
C PHE A 63 -0.15 49.47 23.58
N ARG A 64 0.41 49.26 24.79
CA ARG A 64 -0.11 48.65 26.04
C ARG A 64 0.07 47.14 26.25
N THR A 65 1.21 46.85 26.88
CA THR A 65 1.40 45.87 27.95
C THR A 65 0.24 45.89 28.97
N LEU A 66 -0.54 44.83 29.02
CA LEU A 66 -1.34 44.41 30.17
C LEU A 66 -1.15 42.89 30.28
N SER A 67 -1.04 42.43 31.53
CA SER A 67 -0.55 41.12 31.95
C SER A 67 -1.07 39.95 31.13
N ASP A 68 -0.11 39.12 30.73
CA ASP A 68 -0.27 37.81 30.12
C ASP A 68 -0.84 36.84 31.17
N ASP A 69 -2.14 36.94 31.45
CA ASP A 69 -2.89 35.79 31.99
C ASP A 69 -3.12 34.86 30.80
N THR A 70 -2.09 34.06 30.55
CA THR A 70 -2.04 33.03 29.52
C THR A 70 -3.15 32.01 29.81
N ILE A 71 -4.30 32.17 29.16
CA ILE A 71 -5.21 31.05 28.94
C ILE A 71 -4.48 30.12 27.98
N VAL A 72 -3.80 29.14 28.57
CA VAL A 72 -3.27 27.96 27.91
C VAL A 72 -4.46 27.24 27.25
N ILE A 73 -4.73 27.54 25.99
CA ILE A 73 -5.50 26.65 25.12
C ILE A 73 -4.49 25.61 24.64
N THR A 74 -4.40 24.51 25.36
CA THR A 74 -3.62 23.32 24.98
C THR A 74 -4.14 22.79 23.64
N VAL A 75 -3.30 22.91 22.61
CA VAL A 75 -3.37 22.05 21.42
C VAL A 75 -2.70 20.72 21.78
N GLU A 76 -3.43 19.84 22.47
CA GLU A 76 -3.08 18.44 22.67
C GLU A 76 -4.27 17.57 22.24
N ARG A 77 -4.43 17.33 20.94
CA ARG A 77 -5.27 16.23 20.44
C ARG A 77 -4.43 15.36 19.51
N HIS A 78 -3.59 14.54 20.12
CA HIS A 78 -3.20 13.24 19.57
C HIS A 78 -3.52 12.23 20.68
N MET A 79 -4.75 11.74 20.76
CA MET A 79 -5.05 10.60 21.63
C MET A 79 -4.28 9.38 21.09
N ASN A 80 -3.40 8.81 21.90
CA ASN A 80 -2.74 7.53 21.62
C ASN A 80 -3.76 6.40 21.83
N PHE A 81 -3.81 5.39 20.96
CA PHE A 81 -4.69 4.22 21.13
C PHE A 81 -4.54 3.56 22.51
N ASP A 82 -3.37 3.63 23.13
CA ASP A 82 -3.14 3.10 24.49
C ASP A 82 -4.04 3.74 25.57
N SER A 83 -4.49 4.98 25.35
CA SER A 83 -5.41 5.70 26.25
C SER A 83 -6.88 5.31 26.08
N ILE A 84 -7.22 4.60 25.00
CA ILE A 84 -8.57 4.13 24.72
C ILE A 84 -8.79 2.83 25.50
N ILE A 85 -9.86 2.80 26.30
CA ILE A 85 -10.25 1.60 27.05
C ILE A 85 -10.84 0.58 26.06
N PRO A 86 -10.30 -0.65 25.97
CA PRO A 86 -10.89 -1.70 25.14
C PRO A 86 -12.27 -2.11 25.64
N SER A 87 -13.18 -2.40 24.72
CA SER A 87 -14.54 -2.86 25.01
C SER A 87 -14.95 -3.97 24.05
N GLU A 88 -15.81 -4.88 24.50
CA GLU A 88 -16.42 -5.91 23.64
C GLU A 88 -17.46 -5.31 22.67
N LYS A 89 -17.86 -4.05 22.92
CA LYS A 89 -18.70 -3.24 22.03
C LYS A 89 -17.91 -2.09 21.41
N LEU A 90 -18.43 -1.51 20.34
CA LEU A 90 -17.82 -0.30 19.76
C LEU A 90 -18.12 0.93 20.62
N GLU A 91 -17.08 1.42 21.28
CA GLU A 91 -17.08 2.69 21.99
C GLU A 91 -16.15 3.69 21.29
N TRP A 92 -16.75 4.57 20.50
CA TRP A 92 -16.03 5.56 19.71
C TRP A 92 -15.63 6.78 20.53
N VAL A 93 -14.37 7.20 20.40
CA VAL A 93 -13.84 8.42 21.00
C VAL A 93 -13.14 9.28 19.95
N SER A 94 -13.19 10.61 20.07
CA SER A 94 -12.54 11.51 19.12
C SER A 94 -11.02 11.34 19.14
N CYS A 95 -10.38 11.14 17.99
CA CYS A 95 -8.94 10.94 17.89
C CYS A 95 -8.34 11.70 16.69
N PHE A 96 -7.03 11.95 16.74
CA PHE A 96 -6.29 12.67 15.69
C PHE A 96 -6.91 14.04 15.32
N PHE A 97 -7.51 14.17 14.13
CA PHE A 97 -8.07 15.42 13.59
C PHE A 97 -9.55 15.60 13.93
N GLU A 98 -10.06 16.83 13.79
CA GLU A 98 -11.49 17.12 13.96
C GLU A 98 -12.29 16.24 12.98
N ASP A 99 -13.24 15.46 13.52
CA ASP A 99 -14.15 14.52 12.84
C ASP A 99 -13.73 13.03 12.76
N MET A 100 -12.52 12.63 13.16
CA MET A 100 -12.18 11.19 13.23
C MET A 100 -12.49 10.55 14.59
N LEU A 101 -12.88 9.29 14.56
CA LEU A 101 -13.22 8.50 15.74
C LEU A 101 -12.35 7.25 15.81
N CYS A 102 -11.95 6.86 17.02
CA CYS A 102 -11.18 5.66 17.28
C CYS A 102 -11.87 4.78 18.31
N ALA A 103 -11.67 3.47 18.21
CA ALA A 103 -12.17 2.48 19.16
C ALA A 103 -11.16 1.35 19.34
N ARG A 104 -11.27 0.63 20.45
CA ARG A 104 -10.55 -0.63 20.69
C ARG A 104 -11.54 -1.76 20.91
N LEU A 105 -11.77 -2.56 19.87
CA LEU A 105 -12.70 -3.69 19.92
C LEU A 105 -12.00 -4.94 20.45
N THR A 106 -12.48 -5.46 21.56
CA THR A 106 -11.98 -6.69 22.17
C THR A 106 -12.61 -7.91 21.49
N VAL A 107 -11.76 -8.79 20.96
CA VAL A 107 -12.13 -10.06 20.32
C VAL A 107 -11.34 -11.24 20.94
N PRO A 108 -11.80 -12.50 20.79
CA PRO A 108 -11.02 -13.66 21.20
C PRO A 108 -9.69 -13.74 20.44
N MET A 109 -8.60 -14.07 21.15
CA MET A 109 -7.35 -14.44 20.47
C MET A 109 -7.51 -15.77 19.73
N ASP A 110 -8.18 -16.74 20.36
CA ASP A 110 -8.55 -18.04 19.80
C ASP A 110 -10.08 -18.10 19.62
N TYR A 111 -10.56 -18.14 18.37
CA TYR A 111 -12.00 -18.22 18.09
C TYR A 111 -12.62 -19.58 18.43
N ASN A 112 -11.82 -20.62 18.67
CA ASN A 112 -12.30 -21.88 19.26
C ASN A 112 -12.54 -21.76 20.78
N ARG A 113 -12.12 -20.66 21.39
CA ARG A 113 -12.30 -20.32 22.82
C ARG A 113 -12.93 -18.92 22.96
N PRO A 114 -14.25 -18.78 22.74
CA PRO A 114 -14.91 -17.47 22.71
C PRO A 114 -14.83 -16.73 24.05
N LEU A 115 -14.94 -15.40 24.03
CA LEU A 115 -14.76 -14.53 25.22
C LEU A 115 -15.67 -14.92 26.41
N ASN A 116 -16.89 -15.34 26.13
CA ASN A 116 -17.87 -15.71 27.15
C ASN A 116 -17.64 -17.11 27.78
N ALA A 117 -16.71 -17.91 27.26
CA ALA A 117 -16.43 -19.25 27.78
C ALA A 117 -15.61 -19.23 29.08
N SER A 118 -14.76 -18.21 29.28
CA SER A 118 -13.99 -18.00 30.51
C SER A 118 -13.47 -16.57 30.59
N ALA A 119 -13.43 -16.00 31.80
CA ALA A 119 -12.81 -14.70 32.06
C ALA A 119 -11.29 -14.67 31.75
N ASP A 120 -10.64 -15.83 31.77
CA ASP A 120 -9.20 -15.99 31.60
C ASP A 120 -8.77 -16.26 30.13
N ASN A 121 -9.67 -16.12 29.16
CA ASN A 121 -9.34 -16.36 27.75
C ASN A 121 -8.45 -15.23 27.18
N PRO A 122 -7.39 -15.55 26.43
CA PRO A 122 -6.52 -14.54 25.82
C PRO A 122 -7.32 -13.71 24.81
N LYS A 123 -7.08 -12.39 24.85
CA LYS A 123 -7.85 -11.40 24.08
C LYS A 123 -6.95 -10.67 23.09
N VAL A 124 -7.55 -10.20 22.01
CA VAL A 124 -6.96 -9.21 21.11
C VAL A 124 -7.82 -7.95 21.18
N ASN A 125 -7.18 -6.80 21.33
CA ASN A 125 -7.85 -5.50 21.30
C ASN A 125 -7.50 -4.83 19.97
N LEU A 126 -8.38 -4.99 19.00
CA LEU A 126 -8.24 -4.43 17.65
C LEU A 126 -8.30 -2.90 17.71
N ALA A 127 -7.37 -2.23 17.06
CA ALA A 127 -7.41 -0.78 16.87
C ALA A 127 -8.21 -0.44 15.60
N LEU A 128 -9.21 0.44 15.75
CA LEU A 128 -10.07 0.90 14.66
C LEU A 128 -10.04 2.42 14.57
N LEU A 129 -9.97 2.95 13.36
CA LEU A 129 -10.19 4.35 13.03
C LEU A 129 -11.36 4.46 12.05
N LEU A 130 -12.37 5.21 12.46
CA LEU A 130 -13.53 5.58 11.67
C LEU A 130 -13.35 6.99 11.11
N VAL A 131 -13.46 7.10 9.79
CA VAL A 131 -13.72 8.36 9.09
C VAL A 131 -15.22 8.42 8.81
N PRO A 132 -15.99 9.24 9.54
CA PRO A 132 -17.43 9.31 9.38
C PRO A 132 -17.83 9.83 7.99
N GLY A 133 -18.91 9.27 7.45
CA GLY A 133 -19.57 9.73 6.24
C GLY A 133 -20.40 11.00 6.49
N LYS A 134 -20.59 11.80 5.45
CA LYS A 134 -21.47 12.97 5.43
C LYS A 134 -22.92 12.54 5.20
N HIS A 135 -23.51 11.92 6.22
CA HIS A 135 -24.89 11.44 6.19
C HIS A 135 -25.90 12.59 6.11
N LYS A 136 -27.02 12.38 5.41
CA LYS A 136 -28.13 13.34 5.29
C LYS A 136 -29.40 12.77 5.93
N GLY A 137 -30.30 13.66 6.34
CA GLY A 137 -31.60 13.29 6.90
C GLY A 137 -31.48 12.72 8.31
N SER A 138 -32.24 11.66 8.61
CA SER A 138 -32.27 11.01 9.92
C SER A 138 -31.17 9.97 10.15
N ARG A 139 -30.52 9.51 9.06
CA ARG A 139 -29.46 8.50 9.13
C ARG A 139 -28.20 9.10 9.75
N LYS A 140 -27.63 8.41 10.72
CA LYS A 140 -26.40 8.84 11.42
C LYS A 140 -25.15 8.07 11.01
N ALA A 141 -25.33 6.89 10.40
CA ALA A 141 -24.27 5.99 10.00
C ALA A 141 -24.67 5.20 8.75
N SER A 142 -23.70 4.73 7.97
CA SER A 142 -23.90 3.80 6.85
C SER A 142 -24.49 2.49 7.39
N ILE A 143 -25.30 1.83 6.55
CA ILE A 143 -25.84 0.51 6.90
C ILE A 143 -24.71 -0.45 7.28
N SER A 144 -23.65 -0.42 6.48
CA SER A 144 -22.40 -1.13 6.74
C SER A 144 -21.24 -0.17 6.44
N PRO A 145 -20.20 -0.14 7.28
CA PRO A 145 -19.02 0.66 7.02
C PRO A 145 -18.17 -0.06 5.96
N MET A 146 -17.40 0.70 5.19
CA MET A 146 -16.41 0.12 4.30
C MET A 146 -15.12 -0.12 5.09
N LEU A 147 -14.78 -1.39 5.29
CA LEU A 147 -13.51 -1.79 5.88
C LEU A 147 -12.38 -1.64 4.87
N LEU A 148 -11.27 -1.03 5.27
CA LEU A 148 -10.09 -0.78 4.44
C LEU A 148 -8.90 -1.60 4.91
N ASN A 149 -8.16 -2.19 3.97
CA ASN A 149 -6.88 -2.83 4.28
C ASN A 149 -5.84 -2.55 3.18
N PRO A 150 -4.68 -1.96 3.52
CA PRO A 150 -3.65 -1.62 2.54
C PRO A 150 -2.80 -2.81 2.06
N GLY A 151 -2.93 -3.97 2.71
CA GLY A 151 -2.09 -5.14 2.45
C GLY A 151 -0.77 -5.14 3.24
N GLY A 152 0.30 -5.52 2.56
CA GLY A 152 1.60 -5.82 3.19
C GLY A 152 1.99 -7.28 2.97
N PRO A 153 1.63 -8.24 3.85
CA PRO A 153 0.98 -8.07 5.16
C PRO A 153 1.80 -7.22 6.13
N GLY A 154 1.20 -6.83 7.26
CA GLY A 154 1.85 -5.97 8.25
C GLY A 154 1.57 -4.47 8.07
N GLY A 155 0.83 -4.07 7.03
CA GLY A 155 0.39 -2.69 6.85
C GLY A 155 -0.72 -2.30 7.83
N SER A 156 -0.60 -1.13 8.46
CA SER A 156 -1.63 -0.58 9.38
C SER A 156 -2.83 -0.03 8.60
N GLY A 157 -4.01 -0.61 8.81
CA GLY A 157 -5.26 -0.11 8.24
C GLY A 157 -5.69 1.20 8.89
N VAL A 158 -5.38 1.42 10.17
CA VAL A 158 -5.58 2.71 10.85
C VAL A 158 -4.78 3.80 10.15
N ALA A 159 -3.48 3.58 9.93
CA ALA A 159 -2.61 4.56 9.25
C ALA A 159 -3.04 4.82 7.80
N PHE A 160 -3.57 3.80 7.11
CA PHE A 160 -4.11 3.95 5.76
C PHE A 160 -5.38 4.80 5.76
N ALA A 161 -6.36 4.51 6.63
CA ALA A 161 -7.58 5.30 6.72
C ALA A 161 -7.33 6.75 7.17
N LEU A 162 -6.40 6.96 8.10
CA LEU A 162 -5.97 8.29 8.54
C LEU A 162 -5.50 9.15 7.36
N ARG A 163 -4.76 8.57 6.41
CA ARG A 163 -4.14 9.31 5.30
C ARG A 163 -5.01 9.36 4.04
N ALA A 164 -5.77 8.30 3.75
CA ALA A 164 -6.50 8.13 2.48
C ALA A 164 -8.02 8.06 2.64
N GLY A 165 -8.57 7.85 3.85
CA GLY A 165 -9.99 7.53 4.05
C GLY A 165 -10.94 8.60 3.50
N SER A 166 -10.68 9.88 3.77
CA SER A 166 -11.50 10.99 3.25
C SER A 166 -11.37 11.18 1.73
N MET A 167 -10.23 10.81 1.14
CA MET A 167 -10.03 10.81 -0.31
C MET A 167 -10.79 9.65 -0.96
N LEU A 168 -10.77 8.47 -0.33
CA LEU A 168 -11.55 7.31 -0.77
C LEU A 168 -13.06 7.57 -0.69
N GLN A 169 -13.55 8.33 0.30
CA GLN A 169 -14.94 8.79 0.35
C GLN A 169 -15.32 9.61 -0.89
N LYS A 170 -14.44 10.48 -1.39
CA LYS A 170 -14.69 11.20 -2.65
C LYS A 170 -14.78 10.26 -3.86
N ILE A 171 -14.17 9.08 -3.81
CA ILE A 171 -14.23 8.06 -4.86
C ILE A 171 -15.49 7.22 -4.72
N VAL A 172 -15.83 6.70 -3.55
CA VAL A 172 -16.95 5.74 -3.42
C VAL A 172 -18.30 6.40 -3.08
N GLY A 173 -18.28 7.57 -2.44
CA GLY A 173 -19.45 8.28 -1.93
C GLY A 173 -19.12 8.96 -0.60
N GLU A 174 -19.38 10.27 -0.48
CA GLU A 174 -19.07 11.03 0.74
C GLU A 174 -19.88 10.60 1.96
N ASP A 175 -20.99 9.88 1.75
CA ASP A 175 -21.88 9.32 2.76
C ASP A 175 -21.45 7.92 3.25
N GLN A 176 -20.35 7.37 2.74
CA GLN A 176 -19.84 6.08 3.20
C GLN A 176 -18.94 6.26 4.42
N ASP A 177 -19.31 5.66 5.55
CA ASP A 177 -18.41 5.49 6.70
C ASP A 177 -17.27 4.55 6.32
N MET A 178 -16.04 4.95 6.63
CA MET A 178 -14.82 4.18 6.35
C MET A 178 -14.17 3.75 7.65
N ILE A 179 -13.85 2.46 7.80
CA ILE A 179 -13.10 1.96 8.94
C ILE A 179 -11.78 1.37 8.45
N GLY A 180 -10.68 2.00 8.85
CA GLY A 180 -9.38 1.36 8.85
C GLY A 180 -9.18 0.60 10.16
N PHE A 181 -8.79 -0.67 10.09
CA PHE A 181 -8.47 -1.45 11.27
C PHE A 181 -7.07 -2.02 11.17
N ASP A 182 -6.37 -2.10 12.29
CA ASP A 182 -5.10 -2.82 12.37
C ASP A 182 -5.39 -4.29 12.70
N PRO A 183 -5.03 -5.25 11.82
CA PRO A 183 -5.18 -6.66 12.15
C PRO A 183 -4.42 -7.04 13.43
N ARG A 184 -4.82 -8.15 14.06
CA ARG A 184 -4.09 -8.76 15.18
C ARG A 184 -2.57 -8.77 14.97
N GLY A 185 -1.83 -8.23 15.93
CA GLY A 185 -0.38 -8.13 15.90
C GLY A 185 0.19 -6.92 15.14
N ILE A 186 -0.62 -6.16 14.39
CA ILE A 186 -0.20 -5.01 13.58
C ILE A 186 -0.48 -3.69 14.30
N GLY A 187 0.40 -2.70 14.12
CA GLY A 187 0.14 -1.30 14.49
C GLY A 187 -0.24 -1.11 15.95
N ALA A 188 -1.40 -0.49 16.20
CA ALA A 188 -1.92 -0.24 17.55
C ALA A 188 -2.73 -1.41 18.14
N THR A 189 -2.96 -2.49 17.39
CA THR A 189 -3.62 -3.67 17.92
C THR A 189 -2.72 -4.42 18.90
N THR A 190 -3.27 -4.81 20.04
CA THR A 190 -2.54 -5.49 21.11
C THR A 190 -3.10 -6.88 21.41
N PRO A 191 -2.26 -7.88 21.74
CA PRO A 191 -0.81 -7.82 21.81
C PRO A 191 -0.14 -7.66 20.43
N ARG A 192 1.08 -7.10 20.41
CA ARG A 192 1.85 -6.92 19.17
C ARG A 192 2.59 -8.18 18.80
N ALA A 193 2.72 -8.46 17.49
CA ALA A 193 3.60 -9.50 16.99
C ALA A 193 5.05 -8.99 16.97
N ASP A 194 5.63 -8.81 18.15
CA ASP A 194 6.99 -8.30 18.36
C ASP A 194 7.90 -9.43 18.86
N CYS A 195 8.95 -9.75 18.12
CA CYS A 195 9.91 -10.79 18.47
C CYS A 195 11.08 -10.26 19.33
N PHE A 196 11.33 -8.95 19.38
CA PHE A 196 12.46 -8.34 20.09
C PHE A 196 12.13 -7.85 21.50
N ALA A 197 10.89 -7.48 21.76
CA ALA A 197 10.43 -7.01 23.06
C ALA A 197 10.26 -8.22 23.98
N TYR A 198 11.07 -8.36 25.04
CA TYR A 198 10.93 -9.42 26.05
C TYR A 198 10.57 -8.81 27.40
N PRO A 199 9.73 -9.47 28.22
CA PRO A 199 9.47 -9.03 29.58
C PRO A 199 10.77 -8.96 30.40
N ILE A 200 10.84 -8.05 31.36
CA ILE A 200 11.94 -7.96 32.31
C ILE A 200 11.91 -9.20 33.23
N PRO A 201 13.04 -9.87 33.50
CA PRO A 201 13.06 -11.00 34.43
C PRO A 201 12.42 -10.64 35.78
N GLY A 202 11.38 -11.38 36.17
CA GLY A 202 10.62 -11.14 37.40
C GLY A 202 9.31 -10.36 37.23
N THR A 203 8.94 -9.94 36.02
CA THR A 203 7.60 -9.42 35.68
C THR A 203 6.67 -10.53 35.19
N SER A 204 5.39 -10.22 34.98
CA SER A 204 4.42 -11.18 34.45
C SER A 204 4.83 -11.71 33.06
N GLY A 205 4.42 -12.95 32.79
CA GLY A 205 4.56 -13.58 31.46
C GLY A 205 3.38 -13.32 30.55
N ASP A 206 2.50 -12.35 30.87
CA ASP A 206 1.33 -12.03 30.08
C ASP A 206 1.71 -11.06 28.94
N PRO A 207 1.52 -11.41 27.66
CA PRO A 207 1.78 -10.50 26.54
C PRO A 207 0.98 -9.20 26.58
N SER A 208 -0.19 -9.18 27.22
CA SER A 208 -1.04 -7.99 27.37
C SER A 208 -0.50 -6.98 28.39
N GLU A 209 0.43 -7.40 29.24
CA GLU A 209 1.07 -6.58 30.28
C GLU A 209 2.49 -6.11 29.86
N ALA A 210 2.89 -6.30 28.60
CA ALA A 210 4.18 -5.85 28.10
C ALA A 210 4.38 -4.34 28.31
N SER A 211 5.48 -3.96 28.97
CA SER A 211 5.75 -2.58 29.36
C SER A 211 6.31 -1.75 28.20
N SER A 212 6.15 -0.43 28.27
CA SER A 212 6.81 0.49 27.31
C SER A 212 8.34 0.31 27.29
N GLU A 213 8.95 -0.07 28.42
CA GLU A 213 10.38 -0.34 28.52
C GLU A 213 10.80 -1.57 27.71
N ASP A 214 9.98 -2.64 27.72
CA ASP A 214 10.24 -3.85 26.94
C ASP A 214 10.30 -3.54 25.44
N TYR A 215 9.36 -2.72 24.95
CA TYR A 215 9.33 -2.28 23.57
C TYR A 215 10.50 -1.36 23.24
N ILE A 216 10.85 -0.39 24.07
CA ILE A 216 12.01 0.50 23.82
C ILE A 216 13.30 -0.32 23.69
N ARG A 217 13.53 -1.27 24.62
CA ARG A 217 14.69 -2.15 24.57
C ARG A 217 14.67 -3.05 23.34
N GLY A 218 13.51 -3.64 23.03
CA GLY A 218 13.33 -4.45 21.82
C GLY A 218 13.65 -3.67 20.54
N ASN A 219 13.15 -2.44 20.45
CA ASN A 219 13.44 -1.53 19.34
C ASN A 219 14.93 -1.20 19.22
N PHE A 220 15.62 -0.95 20.33
CA PHE A 220 17.07 -0.73 20.31
C PHE A 220 17.82 -1.94 19.72
N HIS A 221 17.48 -3.16 20.16
CA HIS A 221 18.08 -4.38 19.62
C HIS A 221 17.74 -4.59 18.14
N ARG A 222 16.48 -4.33 17.74
CA ARG A 222 16.03 -4.39 16.35
C ARG A 222 16.80 -3.42 15.46
N SER A 223 16.95 -2.16 15.85
CA SER A 223 17.70 -1.16 15.09
C SER A 223 19.15 -1.58 14.92
N MET A 224 19.82 -2.05 15.98
CA MET A 224 21.20 -2.56 15.85
C MET A 224 21.28 -3.75 14.89
N TRP A 225 20.32 -4.68 14.96
CA TRP A 225 20.26 -5.84 14.07
C TRP A 225 20.09 -5.43 12.61
N GLN A 226 19.17 -4.51 12.33
CA GLN A 226 18.90 -4.00 10.98
C GLN A 226 20.12 -3.26 10.41
N THR A 227 20.70 -2.31 11.17
CA THR A 227 21.91 -1.59 10.75
C THR A 227 23.08 -2.53 10.48
N ALA A 228 23.28 -3.59 11.27
CA ALA A 228 24.32 -4.58 11.02
C ALA A 228 24.08 -5.42 9.74
N GLY A 229 22.87 -5.38 9.17
CA GLY A 229 22.48 -6.14 7.98
C GLY A 229 22.41 -5.34 6.68
N THR A 230 22.43 -4.01 6.73
CA THR A 230 22.22 -3.16 5.53
C THR A 230 23.24 -3.45 4.42
N ASP A 231 24.48 -3.75 4.81
CA ASP A 231 25.58 -3.97 3.86
C ASP A 231 25.63 -5.39 3.28
N VAL A 232 24.70 -6.27 3.67
CA VAL A 232 24.59 -7.61 3.05
C VAL A 232 24.03 -7.50 1.63
N GLY A 233 23.12 -6.56 1.38
CA GLY A 233 22.43 -6.42 0.09
C GLY A 233 21.44 -7.55 -0.19
N ASN A 234 21.12 -7.76 -1.48
CA ASN A 234 20.18 -8.79 -1.93
C ASN A 234 20.85 -10.17 -2.07
N VAL A 235 20.05 -11.24 -2.23
CA VAL A 235 20.51 -12.64 -2.40
C VAL A 235 21.68 -12.85 -3.38
N ASN A 236 21.82 -12.02 -4.41
CA ASN A 236 22.87 -12.14 -5.44
C ASN A 236 23.84 -10.93 -5.48
N SER A 237 23.94 -10.15 -4.40
CA SER A 237 24.83 -8.97 -4.33
C SER A 237 26.31 -9.33 -4.14
N SER A 238 26.60 -10.44 -3.45
CA SER A 238 27.96 -10.94 -3.21
C SER A 238 27.98 -12.48 -3.18
N ALA A 239 29.17 -13.08 -3.21
CA ALA A 239 29.35 -14.53 -3.16
C ALA A 239 28.83 -15.18 -1.86
N ASP A 240 28.64 -14.39 -0.79
CA ASP A 240 28.18 -14.84 0.52
C ASP A 240 26.85 -14.20 0.96
N ALA A 241 26.20 -13.41 0.09
CA ALA A 241 24.98 -12.68 0.43
C ALA A 241 23.84 -13.62 0.80
N LEU A 242 23.55 -14.62 -0.04
CA LEU A 242 22.51 -15.62 0.24
C LEU A 242 22.74 -16.33 1.59
N GLN A 243 23.97 -16.75 1.87
CA GLN A 243 24.31 -17.41 3.14
C GLN A 243 24.11 -16.48 4.34
N LYS A 244 24.53 -15.22 4.24
CA LYS A 244 24.33 -14.23 5.30
C LYS A 244 22.85 -13.94 5.54
N LEU A 245 22.06 -13.80 4.47
CA LEU A 245 20.61 -13.56 4.57
C LEU A 245 19.88 -14.76 5.18
N ASP A 246 20.22 -15.98 4.77
CA ASP A 246 19.71 -17.23 5.34
C ASP A 246 19.98 -17.30 6.87
N ILE A 247 21.25 -17.16 7.29
CA ILE A 247 21.62 -17.20 8.70
C ILE A 247 20.89 -16.12 9.50
N ARG A 248 20.72 -14.92 8.92
CA ARG A 248 19.99 -13.82 9.56
C ARG A 248 18.50 -14.11 9.68
N ALA A 249 17.87 -14.67 8.65
CA ALA A 249 16.48 -15.10 8.69
C ALA A 249 16.26 -16.15 9.78
N ARG A 250 17.11 -17.18 9.82
CA ARG A 250 17.07 -18.22 10.86
C ARG A 250 17.28 -17.68 12.28
N ALA A 251 18.11 -16.64 12.43
CA ALA A 251 18.31 -15.99 13.74
C ALA A 251 17.03 -15.27 14.22
N ILE A 252 16.33 -14.56 13.32
CA ILE A 252 15.04 -13.94 13.62
C ILE A 252 13.95 -15.00 13.86
N ALA A 253 13.91 -16.05 13.05
CA ALA A 253 13.02 -17.19 13.24
C ALA A 253 13.19 -17.81 14.63
N LYS A 254 14.45 -18.04 15.05
CA LYS A 254 14.77 -18.53 16.39
C LYS A 254 14.29 -17.57 17.48
N LEU A 255 14.53 -16.26 17.31
CA LEU A 255 14.08 -15.24 18.25
C LEU A 255 12.55 -15.28 18.43
N CYS A 256 11.79 -15.28 17.33
CA CYS A 256 10.34 -15.41 17.37
C CYS A 256 9.88 -16.73 18.03
N GLY A 257 10.61 -17.83 17.81
CA GLY A 257 10.34 -19.11 18.48
C GLY A 257 10.60 -19.07 19.99
N GLU A 258 11.66 -18.40 20.44
CA GLU A 258 11.91 -18.17 21.87
C GLU A 258 10.83 -17.28 22.49
N LYS A 259 10.38 -16.24 21.77
CA LYS A 259 9.26 -15.38 22.17
C LYS A 259 7.95 -16.16 22.31
N ASP A 260 7.65 -17.03 21.34
CA ASP A 260 6.51 -17.95 21.39
C ASP A 260 6.58 -18.87 22.61
N ALA A 261 7.75 -19.44 22.89
CA ALA A 261 7.95 -20.33 24.03
C ALA A 261 7.74 -19.63 25.39
N VAL A 262 8.07 -18.34 25.50
CA VAL A 262 7.81 -17.54 26.71
C VAL A 262 6.32 -17.38 26.98
N TYR A 263 5.51 -17.18 25.93
CA TYR A 263 4.07 -16.92 26.07
C TYR A 263 3.18 -18.15 25.92
N GLY A 264 3.72 -19.25 25.38
CA GLY A 264 2.99 -20.50 25.19
C GLY A 264 1.70 -20.29 24.41
N ASP A 265 0.59 -20.78 24.94
CA ASP A 265 -0.72 -20.73 24.28
C ASP A 265 -1.31 -19.32 24.18
N ASN A 266 -0.75 -18.33 24.91
CA ASN A 266 -1.12 -16.92 24.84
C ASN A 266 -0.25 -16.13 23.85
N SER A 267 0.63 -16.79 23.12
CA SER A 267 1.49 -16.16 22.11
C SER A 267 0.66 -15.69 20.91
N ILE A 268 0.57 -14.36 20.73
CA ILE A 268 -0.12 -13.77 19.56
C ILE A 268 0.45 -14.27 18.22
N LEU A 269 1.74 -14.65 18.18
CA LEU A 269 2.42 -15.14 16.98
C LEU A 269 1.75 -16.39 16.39
N ARG A 270 1.01 -17.17 17.19
CA ARG A 270 0.24 -18.34 16.73
C ARG A 270 -1.11 -18.00 16.11
N TYR A 271 -1.55 -16.75 16.26
CA TYR A 271 -2.91 -16.36 15.93
C TYR A 271 -3.00 -15.27 14.87
N VAL A 272 -1.88 -14.73 14.37
CA VAL A 272 -1.86 -13.62 13.39
C VAL A 272 -2.25 -13.99 11.94
N HIS A 273 -2.37 -15.28 11.63
CA HIS A 273 -2.65 -15.80 10.29
C HIS A 273 -4.00 -15.29 9.72
N THR A 274 -4.12 -15.27 8.38
CA THR A 274 -5.24 -14.65 7.63
C THR A 274 -6.65 -15.14 8.05
N PRO A 275 -6.90 -16.45 8.23
CA PRO A 275 -8.19 -16.95 8.76
C PRO A 275 -8.65 -16.30 10.06
N SER A 276 -7.75 -16.14 11.02
CA SER A 276 -8.04 -15.49 12.30
C SER A 276 -8.42 -14.02 12.12
N VAL A 277 -7.74 -13.30 11.23
CA VAL A 277 -8.11 -11.91 10.86
C VAL A 277 -9.48 -11.86 10.18
N SER A 278 -9.86 -12.89 9.41
CA SER A 278 -11.19 -12.94 8.78
C SER A 278 -12.31 -13.04 9.82
N HIS A 279 -12.09 -13.76 10.93
CA HIS A 279 -13.01 -13.75 12.06
C HIS A 279 -13.04 -12.38 12.78
N ASP A 280 -11.91 -11.67 12.85
CA ASP A 280 -11.88 -10.29 13.39
C ASP A 280 -12.77 -9.37 12.56
N MET A 281 -12.70 -9.46 11.23
CA MET A 281 -13.57 -8.69 10.32
C MET A 281 -15.05 -9.00 10.55
N LEU A 282 -15.39 -10.27 10.81
CA LEU A 282 -16.76 -10.67 11.15
C LEU A 282 -17.23 -10.01 12.45
N SER A 283 -16.38 -10.00 13.47
CA SER A 283 -16.66 -9.37 14.76
C SER A 283 -16.84 -7.86 14.64
N ILE A 284 -16.08 -7.19 13.75
CA ILE A 284 -16.24 -5.75 13.47
C ILE A 284 -17.62 -5.47 12.83
N ILE A 285 -18.07 -6.33 11.90
CA ILE A 285 -19.40 -6.19 11.26
C ILE A 285 -20.50 -6.33 12.31
N ASP A 286 -20.43 -7.37 13.13
CA ASP A 286 -21.44 -7.64 14.15
C ASP A 286 -21.49 -6.52 15.20
N ALA A 287 -20.33 -6.02 15.64
CA ALA A 287 -20.25 -4.91 16.59
C ALA A 287 -20.74 -3.57 16.00
N TRP A 288 -20.57 -3.34 14.70
CA TRP A 288 -21.12 -2.18 14.01
C TRP A 288 -22.65 -2.20 13.98
N ASP A 289 -23.23 -3.35 13.62
CA ASP A 289 -24.68 -3.50 13.58
C ASP A 289 -25.30 -3.32 14.98
N GLU A 290 -24.68 -3.90 16.01
CA GLU A 290 -25.11 -3.69 17.40
C GLU A 290 -25.04 -2.20 17.79
N TRP A 291 -23.94 -1.52 17.50
CA TRP A 291 -23.77 -0.09 17.80
C TRP A 291 -24.82 0.79 17.10
N ARG A 292 -25.18 0.49 15.85
CA ARG A 292 -26.24 1.22 15.11
C ARG A 292 -27.62 1.05 15.75
N GLU A 293 -27.92 -0.17 16.22
CA GLU A 293 -29.20 -0.46 16.87
C GLU A 293 -29.36 0.30 18.20
N GLU A 294 -28.28 0.49 18.96
CA GLU A 294 -28.32 1.19 20.26
C GLU A 294 -28.70 2.69 20.17
N PHE A 295 -28.36 3.38 19.08
CA PHE A 295 -28.66 4.82 18.91
C PHE A 295 -29.86 5.13 18.01
N GLY A 296 -30.69 4.11 17.73
CA GLY A 296 -31.99 4.26 17.08
C GLY A 296 -31.92 4.48 15.57
N ASP A 297 -30.83 4.12 14.91
CA ASP A 297 -30.73 4.12 13.44
C ASP A 297 -31.40 2.85 12.88
N SER A 298 -32.71 2.74 13.08
CA SER A 298 -33.51 1.60 12.62
C SER A 298 -33.57 1.55 11.10
N ASP A 299 -33.44 0.36 10.52
CA ASP A 299 -33.46 0.10 9.06
C ASP A 299 -34.73 0.57 8.31
N ASP A 300 -35.73 1.08 9.03
CA ASP A 300 -37.10 1.28 8.56
C ASP A 300 -37.40 2.64 7.91
N LEU A 301 -36.45 3.58 7.84
CA LEU A 301 -36.73 4.94 7.34
C LEU A 301 -35.75 5.38 6.24
N ILE A 302 -35.80 4.71 5.09
CA ILE A 302 -35.59 5.41 3.81
C ILE A 302 -36.93 6.08 3.47
N ILE A 303 -37.20 7.23 4.07
CA ILE A 303 -38.21 8.15 3.53
C ILE A 303 -37.44 9.07 2.58
N ASP A 304 -37.44 8.71 1.29
CA ASP A 304 -37.04 9.65 0.24
C ASP A 304 -38.18 10.66 0.05
N ASP A 305 -37.85 11.94 0.21
CA ASP A 305 -38.77 13.09 0.05
C ASP A 305 -39.12 13.37 -1.43
N ASP A 306 -38.57 12.57 -2.36
CA ASP A 306 -38.86 12.66 -3.79
C ASP A 306 -39.51 11.36 -4.30
N GLN A 307 -40.78 11.47 -4.71
CA GLN A 307 -41.56 10.40 -5.31
C GLN A 307 -40.98 9.97 -6.67
N ASN A 308 -40.06 9.02 -6.68
CA ASN A 308 -39.90 7.94 -7.68
C ASN A 308 -38.50 7.29 -7.57
N THR A 309 -38.33 6.19 -6.82
CA THR A 309 -37.69 4.92 -7.26
C THR A 309 -37.42 3.92 -6.13
N VAL A 310 -37.73 2.64 -6.43
CA VAL A 310 -37.14 1.35 -6.00
C VAL A 310 -36.61 1.21 -4.56
N ARG A 311 -37.33 0.44 -3.72
CA ARG A 311 -36.76 -0.26 -2.55
C ARG A 311 -35.49 -1.01 -2.98
N PRO A 312 -34.37 -0.98 -2.23
CA PRO A 312 -33.25 -1.87 -2.51
C PRO A 312 -33.80 -3.29 -2.65
N THR A 313 -33.58 -3.94 -3.79
CA THR A 313 -33.89 -5.36 -3.93
C THR A 313 -33.17 -6.09 -2.79
N ALA A 314 -33.74 -7.17 -2.24
CA ALA A 314 -33.12 -7.91 -1.12
C ALA A 314 -31.64 -8.29 -1.38
N SER A 315 -31.23 -8.36 -2.66
CA SER A 315 -29.85 -8.54 -3.12
C SER A 315 -28.88 -7.38 -2.84
N LEU A 316 -29.35 -6.13 -2.73
CA LEU A 316 -28.49 -4.96 -2.53
C LEU A 316 -28.26 -4.61 -1.06
N GLN A 317 -29.05 -5.18 -0.12
CA GLN A 317 -28.94 -4.90 1.30
C GLN A 317 -27.61 -5.42 1.89
N THR A 318 -26.92 -4.56 2.64
CA THR A 318 -25.60 -4.84 3.21
C THR A 318 -25.58 -5.08 4.72
N LYS A 319 -26.68 -4.84 5.46
CA LYS A 319 -26.75 -5.13 6.91
C LYS A 319 -26.25 -6.54 7.21
N GLY A 320 -25.39 -6.67 8.23
CA GLY A 320 -24.76 -7.94 8.59
C GLY A 320 -23.76 -8.44 7.55
N LYS A 321 -23.35 -7.66 6.56
CA LYS A 321 -22.42 -8.11 5.52
C LYS A 321 -21.23 -7.18 5.38
N LEU A 322 -20.13 -7.75 4.91
CA LEU A 322 -18.89 -7.05 4.66
C LEU A 322 -19.05 -6.10 3.45
N VAL A 323 -18.76 -4.83 3.68
CA VAL A 323 -18.37 -3.87 2.64
C VAL A 323 -16.87 -3.63 2.82
N TYR A 324 -16.06 -3.90 1.80
CA TYR A 324 -14.61 -3.97 1.93
C TYR A 324 -13.88 -3.56 0.66
N TRP A 325 -12.77 -2.86 0.85
CA TRP A 325 -11.78 -2.63 -0.19
C TRP A 325 -10.39 -3.02 0.34
N GLY A 326 -9.88 -4.14 -0.18
CA GLY A 326 -8.56 -4.67 0.15
C GLY A 326 -7.59 -4.50 -1.01
N PHE A 327 -6.39 -4.02 -0.70
CA PHE A 327 -5.30 -3.83 -1.65
C PHE A 327 -4.20 -4.85 -1.40
N SER A 328 -3.57 -5.36 -2.46
CA SER A 328 -2.39 -6.24 -2.33
C SER A 328 -2.71 -7.49 -1.48
N TYR A 329 -1.93 -7.81 -0.43
CA TYR A 329 -2.29 -8.85 0.56
C TYR A 329 -3.72 -8.72 1.13
N GLY A 330 -4.29 -7.51 1.21
CA GLY A 330 -5.70 -7.31 1.57
C GLY A 330 -6.67 -8.06 0.63
N THR A 331 -6.27 -8.32 -0.62
CA THR A 331 -7.05 -9.17 -1.53
C THR A 331 -7.12 -10.62 -1.07
N LEU A 332 -6.03 -11.16 -0.54
CA LEU A 332 -6.00 -12.50 0.06
C LEU A 332 -6.88 -12.55 1.31
N LEU A 333 -6.83 -11.51 2.14
CA LEU A 333 -7.68 -11.40 3.34
C LEU A 333 -9.17 -11.35 2.96
N GLY A 334 -9.55 -10.49 2.02
CA GLY A 334 -10.94 -10.40 1.54
C GLY A 334 -11.43 -11.68 0.86
N ALA A 335 -10.58 -12.34 0.07
CA ALA A 335 -10.91 -13.64 -0.52
C ALA A 335 -11.06 -14.73 0.56
N THR A 336 -10.21 -14.73 1.58
CA THR A 336 -10.31 -15.67 2.72
C THR A 336 -11.61 -15.47 3.48
N PHE A 337 -11.98 -14.22 3.80
CA PHE A 337 -13.26 -13.89 4.41
C PHE A 337 -14.43 -14.40 3.55
N ALA A 338 -14.41 -14.15 2.24
CA ALA A 338 -15.48 -14.56 1.33
C ALA A 338 -15.60 -16.10 1.23
N ALA A 339 -14.49 -16.83 1.35
CA ALA A 339 -14.48 -18.28 1.37
C ALA A 339 -15.00 -18.86 2.70
N MET A 340 -14.67 -18.22 3.83
CA MET A 340 -15.07 -18.69 5.17
C MET A 340 -16.51 -18.28 5.53
N PHE A 341 -16.95 -17.10 5.10
CA PHE A 341 -18.25 -16.50 5.43
C PHE A 341 -19.00 -16.04 4.17
N PRO A 342 -19.29 -16.94 3.21
CA PRO A 342 -19.88 -16.56 1.92
C PRO A 342 -21.21 -15.81 2.06
N ASP A 343 -22.02 -16.13 3.07
CA ASP A 343 -23.31 -15.47 3.34
C ASP A 343 -23.18 -14.06 3.92
N ARG A 344 -21.98 -13.71 4.43
CA ARG A 344 -21.65 -12.42 5.03
C ARG A 344 -20.97 -11.47 4.02
N VAL A 345 -21.02 -11.77 2.72
CA VAL A 345 -20.41 -10.94 1.66
C VAL A 345 -21.42 -9.94 1.10
N GLY A 346 -21.12 -8.63 1.23
CA GLY A 346 -21.98 -7.54 0.77
C GLY A 346 -21.45 -6.84 -0.48
N ARG A 347 -20.37 -6.06 -0.34
CA ARG A 347 -19.63 -5.44 -1.44
C ARG A 347 -18.13 -5.55 -1.17
N VAL A 348 -17.48 -6.48 -1.85
CA VAL A 348 -16.06 -6.76 -1.65
C VAL A 348 -15.31 -6.42 -2.93
N ILE A 349 -14.34 -5.51 -2.83
CA ILE A 349 -13.43 -5.09 -3.89
C ILE A 349 -12.02 -5.58 -3.53
N LEU A 350 -11.42 -6.38 -4.42
CA LEU A 350 -10.09 -6.92 -4.28
C LEU A 350 -9.20 -6.35 -5.39
N ASP A 351 -8.28 -5.46 -5.03
CA ASP A 351 -7.49 -4.64 -5.95
C ASP A 351 -5.97 -4.94 -5.82
N GLY A 352 -5.30 -5.31 -6.91
CA GLY A 352 -3.93 -5.82 -6.88
C GLY A 352 -3.90 -7.23 -6.28
N VAL A 353 -4.36 -8.19 -7.07
CA VAL A 353 -4.85 -9.49 -6.58
C VAL A 353 -3.73 -10.49 -6.35
N VAL A 354 -3.62 -10.97 -5.12
CA VAL A 354 -2.71 -12.06 -4.73
C VAL A 354 -3.28 -13.41 -5.15
N ASP A 355 -2.48 -14.21 -5.85
CA ASP A 355 -2.79 -15.62 -6.11
C ASP A 355 -2.67 -16.42 -4.81
N ALA A 356 -3.80 -16.85 -4.28
CA ALA A 356 -3.85 -17.56 -3.01
C ALA A 356 -3.22 -18.97 -3.07
N ASP A 357 -3.20 -19.63 -4.23
CA ASP A 357 -2.52 -20.94 -4.38
C ASP A 357 -1.01 -20.76 -4.34
N LEU A 358 -0.52 -19.68 -4.96
CA LEU A 358 0.89 -19.31 -4.92
C LEU A 358 1.28 -18.84 -3.52
N TYR A 359 0.43 -18.05 -2.86
CA TYR A 359 0.75 -17.42 -1.57
C TYR A 359 1.15 -18.43 -0.48
N VAL A 360 0.44 -19.56 -0.42
CA VAL A 360 0.64 -20.63 0.58
C VAL A 360 1.85 -21.54 0.28
N SER A 361 2.50 -21.37 -0.88
CA SER A 361 3.71 -22.09 -1.29
C SER A 361 4.98 -21.53 -0.60
N PRO A 362 6.11 -22.27 -0.55
CA PRO A 362 7.32 -21.81 0.15
C PRO A 362 7.84 -20.48 -0.40
N VAL A 363 7.80 -20.33 -1.72
CA VAL A 363 8.15 -19.11 -2.45
C VAL A 363 7.13 -18.81 -3.55
N TRP A 364 7.12 -17.58 -4.06
CA TRP A 364 6.19 -17.09 -5.07
C TRP A 364 6.87 -16.93 -6.42
N THR A 365 7.03 -18.03 -7.16
CA THR A 365 7.80 -17.99 -8.42
C THR A 365 7.16 -17.15 -9.51
N ASP A 366 5.84 -17.13 -9.53
CA ASP A 366 5.07 -16.59 -10.66
C ASP A 366 4.52 -15.18 -10.34
N SER A 367 4.85 -14.61 -9.17
CA SER A 367 4.37 -13.27 -8.77
C SER A 367 5.10 -12.12 -9.48
N LEU A 368 6.25 -12.39 -10.12
CA LEU A 368 7.07 -11.38 -10.80
C LEU A 368 6.88 -11.33 -12.32
N GLU A 369 5.89 -12.06 -12.86
CA GLU A 369 5.71 -12.20 -14.31
C GLU A 369 5.68 -10.87 -15.07
N ASP A 370 5.09 -9.82 -14.48
CA ASP A 370 4.97 -8.50 -15.12
C ASP A 370 6.08 -7.50 -14.72
N ALA A 371 6.93 -7.82 -13.73
CA ALA A 371 7.89 -6.87 -13.15
C ALA A 371 8.92 -6.38 -14.18
N ASP A 372 9.48 -7.29 -14.99
CA ASP A 372 10.44 -6.94 -16.03
C ASP A 372 9.81 -6.07 -17.12
N GLN A 373 8.54 -6.33 -17.48
CA GLN A 373 7.81 -5.51 -18.45
C GLN A 373 7.73 -4.05 -17.99
N ILE A 374 7.36 -3.81 -16.73
CA ILE A 374 7.28 -2.45 -16.16
C ILE A 374 8.65 -1.78 -16.23
N SER A 375 9.71 -2.48 -15.78
CA SER A 375 11.06 -1.90 -15.79
C SER A 375 11.57 -1.58 -17.20
N SER A 376 11.34 -2.45 -18.18
CA SER A 376 11.73 -2.25 -19.59
C SER A 376 10.95 -1.13 -20.29
N SER A 377 9.78 -0.76 -19.76
CA SER A 377 8.97 0.33 -20.30
C SER A 377 9.57 1.71 -20.04
N PHE A 378 10.50 1.85 -19.07
CA PHE A 378 11.09 3.12 -18.68
C PHE A 378 11.69 3.88 -19.88
N SER A 379 12.58 3.23 -20.62
CA SER A 379 13.27 3.84 -21.77
C SER A 379 12.30 4.18 -22.90
N TYR A 380 11.26 3.38 -23.10
CA TYR A 380 10.19 3.67 -24.06
C TYR A 380 9.42 4.94 -23.69
N TYR A 381 8.92 5.02 -22.45
CA TYR A 381 8.15 6.18 -22.00
C TYR A 381 9.01 7.43 -21.87
N CYS A 382 10.28 7.29 -21.46
CA CYS A 382 11.24 8.39 -21.45
C CYS A 382 11.49 8.95 -22.85
N HIS A 383 11.71 8.08 -23.85
CA HIS A 383 11.83 8.48 -25.25
C HIS A 383 10.56 9.18 -25.75
N LYS A 384 9.39 8.59 -25.48
CA LYS A 384 8.08 9.16 -25.86
C LYS A 384 7.86 10.55 -25.26
N ALA A 385 8.34 10.76 -24.03
CA ALA A 385 8.23 12.03 -23.31
C ALA A 385 9.17 13.12 -23.84
N THR A 386 10.22 12.75 -24.58
CA THR A 386 11.24 13.65 -25.12
C THR A 386 11.83 14.54 -24.01
N GLU A 387 11.74 15.87 -24.14
CA GLU A 387 12.29 16.85 -23.18
C GLU A 387 11.67 16.77 -21.78
N LYS A 388 10.49 16.13 -21.63
CA LYS A 388 9.91 15.88 -20.30
C LYS A 388 10.68 14.80 -19.52
N CYS A 389 11.46 13.96 -20.18
CA CYS A 389 12.35 13.01 -19.52
C CYS A 389 13.77 13.58 -19.41
N ALA A 390 14.30 13.72 -18.20
CA ALA A 390 15.63 14.29 -17.97
C ALA A 390 16.78 13.48 -18.62
N LEU A 391 16.62 12.16 -18.76
CA LEU A 391 17.63 11.28 -19.35
C LEU A 391 17.70 11.36 -20.89
N TYR A 392 16.65 11.87 -21.54
CA TYR A 392 16.57 12.01 -22.99
C TYR A 392 17.51 13.11 -23.52
N ARG A 393 17.97 12.93 -24.76
CA ARG A 393 18.70 13.92 -25.56
C ARG A 393 18.10 14.00 -26.96
N PRO A 394 18.13 15.18 -27.60
CA PRO A 394 17.62 15.33 -28.96
C PRO A 394 18.25 14.34 -29.95
N GLY A 395 17.41 13.49 -30.54
CA GLY A 395 17.84 12.49 -31.53
C GLY A 395 18.08 11.09 -30.96
N ASP A 396 17.91 10.89 -29.64
CA ASP A 396 17.96 9.57 -29.02
C ASP A 396 16.92 8.63 -29.62
N LYS A 397 17.30 7.36 -29.79
CA LYS A 397 16.39 6.23 -29.88
C LYS A 397 16.16 5.65 -28.49
N VAL A 398 15.14 4.81 -28.34
CA VAL A 398 14.89 4.07 -27.08
C VAL A 398 16.15 3.34 -26.58
N ALA A 399 16.90 2.71 -27.49
CA ALA A 399 18.15 2.01 -27.16
C ALA A 399 19.23 2.95 -26.59
N ASP A 400 19.34 4.19 -27.07
CA ASP A 400 20.35 5.13 -26.59
C ASP A 400 20.10 5.61 -25.15
N ILE A 401 18.84 5.56 -24.70
CA ILE A 401 18.43 5.84 -23.32
C ILE A 401 18.70 4.62 -22.44
N GLU A 402 18.35 3.44 -22.92
CA GLU A 402 18.60 2.16 -22.25
C GLU A 402 20.11 1.95 -22.00
N ASP A 403 20.94 2.17 -23.02
CA ASP A 403 22.40 2.06 -22.91
C ASP A 403 22.96 3.01 -21.84
N ARG A 404 22.39 4.21 -21.71
CA ARG A 404 22.78 5.21 -20.70
C ARG A 404 22.39 4.79 -19.29
N PHE A 405 21.17 4.26 -19.15
CA PHE A 405 20.66 3.72 -17.90
C PHE A 405 21.54 2.55 -17.45
N GLN A 406 21.78 1.58 -18.33
CA GLN A 406 22.58 0.40 -18.04
C GLN A 406 24.05 0.76 -17.76
N ALA A 407 24.66 1.68 -18.51
CA ALA A 407 26.02 2.14 -18.23
C ALA A 407 26.15 2.79 -16.84
N THR A 408 25.11 3.47 -16.37
CA THR A 408 25.08 4.03 -15.01
C THR A 408 24.97 2.92 -13.97
N MET A 409 24.11 1.92 -14.18
CA MET A 409 24.03 0.74 -13.29
C MET A 409 25.34 -0.03 -13.24
N ASP A 410 25.99 -0.25 -14.38
CA ASP A 410 27.26 -0.97 -14.47
C ASP A 410 28.38 -0.20 -13.76
N ARG A 411 28.42 1.14 -13.90
CA ARG A 411 29.36 1.99 -13.16
C ARG A 411 29.18 1.85 -11.64
N ILE A 412 27.95 1.86 -11.14
CA ILE A 412 27.65 1.71 -9.70
C ILE A 412 28.05 0.32 -9.21
N LYS A 413 27.85 -0.71 -10.04
CA LYS A 413 28.25 -2.09 -9.72
C LYS A 413 29.77 -2.25 -9.65
N GLU A 414 30.50 -1.67 -10.60
CA GLU A 414 31.97 -1.73 -10.63
C GLU A 414 32.62 -0.83 -9.57
N ASN A 415 32.03 0.35 -9.34
CA ASN A 415 32.52 1.37 -8.41
C ASN A 415 31.34 1.91 -7.58
N PRO A 416 31.00 1.26 -6.45
CA PRO A 416 29.96 1.73 -5.55
C PRO A 416 30.20 3.17 -5.13
N ILE A 417 29.13 3.96 -5.05
CA ILE A 417 29.22 5.38 -4.73
C ILE A 417 29.28 5.55 -3.22
N THR A 418 30.23 6.37 -2.75
CA THR A 418 30.35 6.73 -1.33
C THR A 418 30.01 8.20 -1.15
N ILE A 419 29.09 8.51 -0.24
CA ILE A 419 28.74 9.88 0.13
C ILE A 419 28.87 10.06 1.64
N ILE A 420 29.07 11.31 2.07
CA ILE A 420 28.90 11.70 3.47
C ILE A 420 27.63 12.52 3.56
N HIS A 421 26.62 11.97 4.24
CA HIS A 421 25.35 12.64 4.33
C HIS A 421 25.50 14.03 5.01
N PRO A 422 25.06 15.15 4.38
CA PRO A 422 25.44 16.51 4.79
C PRO A 422 25.02 16.87 6.21
N TRP A 423 23.90 16.33 6.68
CA TRP A 423 23.33 16.67 7.99
C TRP A 423 23.79 15.72 9.09
N SER A 424 23.48 14.42 8.97
CA SER A 424 23.87 13.38 9.96
C SER A 424 25.36 13.07 9.99
N LYS A 425 26.14 13.49 8.98
CA LYS A 425 27.56 13.13 8.79
C LYS A 425 27.81 11.62 8.74
N GLN A 426 26.77 10.83 8.49
CA GLN A 426 26.88 9.39 8.32
C GLN A 426 27.54 9.09 6.96
N PRO A 427 28.55 8.20 6.93
CA PRO A 427 29.03 7.64 5.67
C PRO A 427 27.95 6.71 5.11
N VAL A 428 27.66 6.83 3.82
CA VAL A 428 26.71 5.96 3.12
C VAL A 428 27.36 5.36 1.88
N VAL A 429 27.17 4.06 1.70
CA VAL A 429 27.61 3.31 0.51
C VAL A 429 26.39 2.94 -0.31
N ILE A 430 26.40 3.35 -1.58
CA ILE A 430 25.34 3.08 -2.55
C ILE A 430 25.85 2.00 -3.51
N THR A 431 25.37 0.78 -3.30
CA THR A 431 25.70 -0.40 -4.11
C THR A 431 24.66 -0.59 -5.24
N ASP A 432 24.95 -1.46 -6.20
CA ASP A 432 23.96 -1.82 -7.22
C ASP A 432 22.71 -2.44 -6.58
N SER A 433 22.87 -3.30 -5.57
CA SER A 433 21.76 -3.92 -4.84
C SER A 433 20.85 -2.88 -4.16
N TYR A 434 21.44 -1.79 -3.64
CA TYR A 434 20.69 -0.68 -3.05
C TYR A 434 19.85 0.04 -4.11
N VAL A 435 20.44 0.34 -5.27
CA VAL A 435 19.71 0.98 -6.38
C VAL A 435 18.63 0.05 -6.92
N ARG A 436 18.88 -1.26 -7.02
CA ARG A 436 17.88 -2.25 -7.44
C ARG A 436 16.71 -2.32 -6.45
N GLY A 437 16.95 -2.21 -5.15
CA GLY A 437 15.89 -2.10 -4.15
C GLY A 437 14.97 -0.89 -4.41
N ILE A 438 15.56 0.30 -4.63
CA ILE A 438 14.80 1.52 -4.96
C ILE A 438 14.05 1.38 -6.29
N MET A 439 14.71 0.86 -7.32
CA MET A 439 14.09 0.65 -8.62
C MET A 439 12.91 -0.30 -8.54
N PHE A 440 13.00 -1.37 -7.74
CA PHE A 440 11.88 -2.28 -7.52
C PHE A 440 10.71 -1.59 -6.83
N SER A 441 10.96 -0.75 -5.82
CA SER A 441 9.91 0.10 -5.25
C SER A 441 9.28 0.99 -6.33
N VAL A 442 10.07 1.53 -7.27
CA VAL A 442 9.56 2.42 -8.34
C VAL A 442 8.58 1.70 -9.25
N LEU A 443 8.73 0.39 -9.43
CA LEU A 443 7.78 -0.41 -10.20
C LEU A 443 6.38 -0.44 -9.59
N TYR A 444 6.21 -0.14 -8.30
CA TYR A 444 4.88 -0.03 -7.67
C TYR A 444 4.14 1.23 -8.12
N ALA A 445 4.86 2.31 -8.42
CA ALA A 445 4.29 3.61 -8.78
C ALA A 445 5.08 4.28 -9.92
N PRO A 446 5.13 3.67 -11.13
CA PRO A 446 5.99 4.14 -12.21
C PRO A 446 5.62 5.53 -12.72
N ASN A 447 4.34 5.89 -12.65
CA ASN A 447 3.83 7.22 -13.03
C ASN A 447 4.49 8.36 -12.24
N THR A 448 4.81 8.12 -10.97
CA THR A 448 5.51 9.07 -10.10
C THR A 448 7.01 8.83 -10.13
N GLY A 449 7.45 7.58 -9.99
CA GLY A 449 8.85 7.22 -9.77
C GLY A 449 9.74 7.34 -11.01
N PHE A 450 9.23 7.17 -12.24
CA PHE A 450 10.07 7.25 -13.44
C PHE A 450 10.64 8.65 -13.68
N ASN A 451 9.93 9.72 -13.31
CA ASN A 451 10.47 11.07 -13.35
C ASN A 451 11.71 11.22 -12.45
N PHE A 452 11.61 10.68 -11.23
CA PHE A 452 12.72 10.66 -10.29
C PHE A 452 13.90 9.84 -10.82
N VAL A 453 13.65 8.63 -11.33
CA VAL A 453 14.67 7.78 -11.95
C VAL A 453 15.36 8.48 -13.12
N ALA A 454 14.60 9.10 -14.03
CA ALA A 454 15.17 9.81 -15.16
C ALA A 454 16.08 10.96 -14.74
N TRP A 455 15.67 11.73 -13.72
CA TRP A 455 16.48 12.82 -13.21
C TRP A 455 17.75 12.34 -12.51
N ILE A 456 17.66 11.36 -11.61
CA ILE A 456 18.82 10.89 -10.87
C ILE A 456 19.82 10.19 -11.80
N PHE A 457 19.36 9.36 -12.74
CA PHE A 457 20.23 8.72 -13.71
C PHE A 457 20.84 9.72 -14.69
N ASP A 458 20.17 10.82 -15.01
CA ASP A 458 20.77 11.90 -15.81
C ASP A 458 21.98 12.51 -15.12
N GLU A 459 21.86 12.87 -13.84
CA GLU A 459 22.96 13.45 -13.05
C GLU A 459 24.09 12.44 -12.84
N LEU A 460 23.76 11.19 -12.48
CA LEU A 460 24.74 10.12 -12.31
C LEU A 460 25.47 9.74 -13.61
N SER A 461 24.79 9.80 -14.76
CA SER A 461 25.43 9.54 -16.06
C SER A 461 26.46 10.61 -16.44
N ARG A 462 26.35 11.82 -15.86
CA ARG A 462 27.29 12.94 -16.03
C ARG A 462 28.40 12.97 -14.97
N GLY A 463 28.47 11.94 -14.11
CA GLY A 463 29.45 11.84 -13.03
C GLY A 463 29.20 12.77 -11.84
N LYS A 464 27.96 13.27 -11.68
CA LYS A 464 27.57 14.14 -10.55
C LYS A 464 26.97 13.31 -9.42
N ASP A 465 27.83 12.55 -8.74
CA ASP A 465 27.42 11.65 -7.67
C ASP A 465 27.01 12.40 -6.39
N ASP A 466 27.44 13.65 -6.23
CA ASP A 466 27.14 14.55 -5.12
C ASP A 466 25.63 14.87 -4.98
N VAL A 467 24.85 14.72 -6.06
CA VAL A 467 23.39 14.85 -6.00
C VAL A 467 22.76 13.90 -4.97
N LEU A 468 23.36 12.73 -4.74
CA LEU A 468 22.89 11.73 -3.78
C LEU A 468 22.95 12.23 -2.33
N GLU A 469 23.83 13.17 -2.02
CA GLU A 469 23.94 13.78 -0.69
C GLU A 469 22.64 14.46 -0.24
N GLN A 470 21.81 14.90 -1.19
CA GLN A 470 20.58 15.64 -0.89
C GLN A 470 19.32 14.76 -0.86
N ILE A 471 19.40 13.54 -1.41
CA ILE A 471 18.21 12.69 -1.63
C ILE A 471 18.28 11.35 -0.91
N VAL A 472 19.46 10.91 -0.50
CA VAL A 472 19.59 9.69 0.29
C VAL A 472 19.04 9.97 1.69
N PRO A 473 17.98 9.26 2.12
CA PRO A 473 17.33 9.54 3.39
C PRO A 473 18.26 9.23 4.57
N ILE A 474 18.18 10.03 5.63
CA ILE A 474 18.90 9.79 6.88
C ILE A 474 18.44 8.47 7.48
N GLN A 475 19.38 7.56 7.73
CA GLN A 475 19.13 6.39 8.56
C GLN A 475 19.40 6.76 10.02
N GLU A 476 18.52 7.58 10.58
CA GLU A 476 18.53 7.87 12.01
C GLU A 476 17.58 6.87 12.68
N PRO A 477 17.99 6.25 13.79
CA PRO A 477 17.08 5.45 14.58
C PRO A 477 16.12 6.41 15.30
N GLU A 478 15.15 6.97 14.57
CA GLU A 478 14.15 7.93 15.07
C GLU A 478 13.45 7.40 16.32
N GLN A 479 13.33 6.07 16.43
CA GLN A 479 12.77 5.36 17.58
C GLN A 479 13.61 5.49 18.87
N LEU A 480 14.87 5.91 18.77
CA LEU A 480 15.75 6.16 19.91
C LEU A 480 15.76 7.64 20.33
N CYS A 481 15.18 8.51 19.51
CA CYS A 481 15.22 9.97 19.69
C CYS A 481 13.88 10.57 20.11
N THR A 482 12.81 9.78 20.14
CA THR A 482 11.46 10.25 20.44
C THR A 482 11.00 9.68 21.78
N ALA A 483 10.82 10.54 22.78
CA ALA A 483 10.35 10.14 24.11
C ALA A 483 8.88 9.65 24.12
N ASN A 484 8.10 9.98 23.08
CA ASN A 484 6.69 9.62 22.90
C ASN A 484 6.48 8.86 21.58
N LEU A 485 7.06 7.67 21.43
CA LEU A 485 6.64 6.78 20.35
C LEU A 485 5.27 6.22 20.71
N THR A 486 4.28 6.53 19.88
CA THR A 486 2.95 5.98 20.04
C THR A 486 2.90 4.56 19.48
N ALA A 487 1.89 3.83 19.95
CA ALA A 487 1.65 2.46 19.59
C ALA A 487 1.61 2.23 18.06
N GLU A 488 1.09 3.18 17.29
CA GLU A 488 0.88 3.02 15.84
C GLU A 488 2.20 3.03 15.04
N ILE A 489 3.31 3.52 15.63
CA ILE A 489 4.56 3.82 14.92
C ILE A 489 5.66 2.80 15.25
N LEU A 490 5.52 2.05 16.35
CA LEU A 490 6.55 1.09 16.76
C LEU A 490 6.63 -0.08 15.76
N PRO A 491 7.83 -0.34 15.19
CA PRO A 491 8.02 -1.47 14.29
C PRO A 491 7.83 -2.79 15.03
N ASN A 492 7.42 -3.81 14.30
CA ASN A 492 7.24 -5.17 14.80
C ASN A 492 7.48 -6.19 13.67
N GLU A 493 7.38 -7.47 14.00
CA GLU A 493 7.63 -8.60 13.10
C GLU A 493 6.32 -9.20 12.57
N ALA A 494 5.21 -8.45 12.63
CA ALA A 494 3.91 -8.93 12.18
C ALA A 494 3.93 -9.37 10.71
N HIS A 495 4.65 -8.66 9.84
CA HIS A 495 4.75 -9.04 8.42
C HIS A 495 5.35 -10.44 8.24
N ILE A 496 6.44 -10.77 8.94
CA ILE A 496 7.07 -12.10 8.92
C ILE A 496 6.12 -13.11 9.56
N ALA A 497 5.61 -12.82 10.76
CA ALA A 497 4.75 -13.75 11.48
C ALA A 497 3.51 -14.15 10.66
N ILE A 498 2.85 -13.18 10.02
CA ILE A 498 1.69 -13.42 9.14
C ILE A 498 2.12 -14.21 7.90
N MET A 499 3.10 -13.70 7.16
CA MET A 499 3.54 -14.31 5.90
C MET A 499 3.97 -15.77 6.08
N CYS A 500 4.66 -16.09 7.19
CA CYS A 500 5.15 -17.43 7.46
C CYS A 500 4.07 -18.34 8.06
N SER A 501 3.18 -17.80 8.90
CA SER A 501 2.09 -18.58 9.49
C SER A 501 0.99 -18.95 8.48
N ASP A 502 0.84 -18.16 7.41
CA ASP A 502 -0.05 -18.48 6.28
C ASP A 502 0.53 -19.51 5.30
N LYS A 503 1.78 -19.94 5.47
CA LYS A 503 2.39 -20.95 4.60
C LYS A 503 1.85 -22.34 4.93
N ARG A 504 1.20 -22.95 3.94
CA ARG A 504 0.89 -24.38 3.99
C ARG A 504 2.15 -25.24 3.83
N TYR A 505 3.06 -24.79 2.98
CA TYR A 505 4.35 -25.43 2.75
C TYR A 505 5.45 -24.48 3.24
N PRO A 506 5.90 -24.61 4.50
CA PRO A 506 6.89 -23.71 5.08
C PRO A 506 8.23 -23.79 4.36
N LEU A 507 8.91 -22.66 4.25
CA LEU A 507 10.29 -22.60 3.79
C LEU A 507 11.22 -23.11 4.90
N ASN A 508 11.96 -24.17 4.62
CA ASN A 508 13.00 -24.71 5.49
C ASN A 508 14.00 -25.48 4.62
N GLU A 509 14.79 -24.73 3.88
CA GLU A 509 15.66 -25.25 2.82
C GLU A 509 17.13 -25.12 3.22
N THR A 510 17.97 -26.07 2.82
CA THR A 510 19.43 -25.90 2.92
C THR A 510 19.92 -24.78 2.01
N LEU A 511 21.11 -24.25 2.26
CA LEU A 511 21.70 -23.21 1.40
C LEU A 511 21.75 -23.61 -0.09
N LEU A 512 21.98 -24.88 -0.39
CA LEU A 512 21.98 -25.39 -1.77
C LEU A 512 20.57 -25.36 -2.39
N GLU A 513 19.56 -25.75 -1.63
CA GLU A 513 18.15 -25.70 -2.08
C GLU A 513 17.70 -24.25 -2.28
N LEU A 514 18.06 -23.33 -1.37
CA LEU A 514 17.80 -21.91 -1.51
C LEU A 514 18.45 -21.32 -2.76
N GLN A 515 19.68 -21.74 -3.09
CA GLN A 515 20.34 -21.34 -4.34
C GLN A 515 19.58 -21.84 -5.57
N MET A 516 19.12 -23.10 -5.57
CA MET A 516 18.31 -23.65 -6.66
C MET A 516 16.97 -22.91 -6.80
N THR A 517 16.35 -22.56 -5.67
CA THR A 517 15.12 -21.75 -5.61
C THR A 517 15.35 -20.36 -6.19
N PHE A 518 16.46 -19.70 -5.84
CA PHE A 518 16.86 -18.44 -6.45
C PHE A 518 17.12 -18.58 -7.96
N ASP A 519 17.85 -19.59 -8.42
CA ASP A 519 18.14 -19.80 -9.83
C ASP A 519 16.85 -20.00 -10.64
N LYS A 520 15.85 -20.70 -10.07
CA LYS A 520 14.52 -20.86 -10.66
C LYS A 520 13.81 -19.50 -10.79
N LEU A 521 13.79 -18.70 -9.72
CA LEU A 521 13.21 -17.34 -9.75
C LEU A 521 13.91 -16.45 -10.78
N ALA A 522 15.24 -16.46 -10.79
CA ALA A 522 16.08 -15.65 -11.68
C ALA A 522 15.93 -16.05 -13.16
N SER A 523 15.48 -17.27 -13.44
CA SER A 523 15.16 -17.70 -14.80
C SER A 523 13.87 -17.07 -15.34
N GLY A 524 12.96 -16.67 -14.44
CA GLY A 524 11.67 -16.04 -14.77
C GLY A 524 11.73 -14.50 -14.74
N SER A 525 12.48 -13.91 -13.81
CA SER A 525 12.57 -12.45 -13.69
C SER A 525 13.95 -11.95 -13.28
N SER A 526 14.35 -10.78 -13.80
CA SER A 526 15.58 -10.13 -13.35
C SER A 526 15.48 -9.60 -11.91
N TRP A 527 14.27 -9.44 -11.35
CA TRP A 527 14.01 -8.93 -10.01
C TRP A 527 14.02 -10.00 -8.91
N ALA A 528 14.39 -11.24 -9.26
CA ALA A 528 14.39 -12.39 -8.36
C ALA A 528 15.23 -12.19 -7.08
N ASP A 529 16.35 -11.48 -7.15
CA ASP A 529 17.21 -11.19 -6.00
C ASP A 529 16.54 -10.27 -4.99
N VAL A 530 15.85 -9.21 -5.44
CA VAL A 530 15.09 -8.31 -4.55
C VAL A 530 13.95 -9.08 -3.90
N TRP A 531 13.21 -9.85 -4.70
CA TRP A 531 12.02 -10.56 -4.22
C TRP A 531 12.34 -11.74 -3.30
N MET A 532 13.37 -12.53 -3.63
CA MET A 532 13.83 -13.63 -2.77
C MET A 532 14.35 -13.10 -1.43
N THR A 533 14.96 -11.91 -1.41
CA THR A 533 15.41 -11.26 -0.16
C THR A 533 14.25 -10.98 0.79
N ALA A 534 13.03 -10.74 0.29
CA ALA A 534 11.84 -10.62 1.13
C ALA A 534 11.36 -11.99 1.64
N MET A 535 11.26 -12.99 0.76
CA MET A 535 10.71 -14.31 1.09
C MET A 535 11.61 -15.16 2.00
N ILE A 536 12.93 -15.01 1.90
CA ILE A 536 13.90 -15.77 2.72
C ILE A 536 13.74 -15.52 4.22
N SER A 537 13.10 -14.41 4.61
CA SER A 537 12.79 -14.10 6.01
C SER A 537 11.91 -15.14 6.72
N CYS A 538 11.20 -16.00 5.95
CA CYS A 538 10.45 -17.13 6.50
C CYS A 538 11.26 -18.42 6.71
N ASP A 539 12.53 -18.46 6.29
CA ASP A 539 13.29 -19.70 6.34
C ASP A 539 13.46 -20.20 7.80
N ALA A 540 13.03 -21.45 8.02
CA ALA A 540 12.98 -22.12 9.31
C ALA A 540 12.13 -21.42 10.40
N TYR A 541 11.12 -20.63 10.01
CA TYR A 541 10.20 -20.01 10.97
C TYR A 541 9.46 -21.07 11.81
N PRO A 542 9.60 -21.08 13.16
CA PRO A 542 9.18 -22.22 13.98
C PRO A 542 7.76 -22.12 14.53
N VAL A 543 7.16 -20.92 14.53
CA VAL A 543 5.86 -20.70 15.17
C VAL A 543 4.75 -21.23 14.25
N LYS A 544 3.92 -22.11 14.80
CA LYS A 544 2.80 -22.71 14.08
C LYS A 544 1.51 -21.96 14.40
N ALA A 545 0.74 -21.65 13.35
CA ALA A 545 -0.62 -21.17 13.52
C ALA A 545 -1.48 -22.19 14.26
N VAL A 546 -2.40 -21.72 15.11
CA VAL A 546 -3.38 -22.60 15.79
C VAL A 546 -4.36 -23.19 14.77
N ASP A 547 -4.95 -22.36 13.93
CA ASP A 547 -5.73 -22.85 12.80
C ASP A 547 -4.83 -23.08 11.59
N PRO A 548 -5.02 -24.19 10.85
CA PRO A 548 -4.20 -24.47 9.68
C PRO A 548 -4.41 -23.43 8.58
N PRO A 549 -3.40 -23.15 7.74
CA PRO A 549 -3.54 -22.29 6.58
C PRO A 549 -4.67 -22.74 5.64
N MET A 550 -5.26 -21.77 4.94
CA MET A 550 -6.27 -22.04 3.92
C MET A 550 -5.77 -23.01 2.85
N ARG A 551 -6.60 -23.98 2.48
CA ARG A 551 -6.29 -24.99 1.44
C ARG A 551 -6.77 -24.55 0.05
N TRP A 552 -6.22 -23.47 -0.48
CA TRP A 552 -6.69 -22.89 -1.75
C TRP A 552 -6.57 -23.81 -2.97
N ASP A 553 -5.56 -24.68 -2.98
CA ASP A 553 -5.12 -25.53 -4.08
C ASP A 553 -5.80 -26.91 -4.12
N ASP A 554 -6.19 -27.45 -2.96
CA ASP A 554 -6.66 -28.83 -2.88
C ASP A 554 -7.85 -29.09 -1.94
N HIS A 555 -8.48 -28.05 -1.37
CA HIS A 555 -9.61 -28.24 -0.48
C HIS A 555 -10.74 -29.00 -1.20
N PRO A 556 -11.36 -30.02 -0.57
CA PRO A 556 -12.42 -30.80 -1.21
C PRO A 556 -13.60 -29.97 -1.73
N SER A 557 -13.95 -28.86 -1.06
CA SER A 557 -14.97 -27.92 -1.56
C SER A 557 -14.49 -26.96 -2.64
N HIS A 558 -13.18 -26.79 -2.85
CA HIS A 558 -12.58 -25.95 -3.91
C HIS A 558 -12.28 -26.76 -5.19
N LYS A 559 -12.35 -28.10 -5.11
CA LYS A 559 -12.23 -29.01 -6.26
C LYS A 559 -13.54 -29.25 -7.02
N ALA A 560 -14.68 -28.84 -6.49
CA ALA A 560 -15.98 -29.22 -7.05
C ALA A 560 -16.71 -28.08 -7.79
N ASP A 561 -16.76 -26.85 -7.26
CA ASP A 561 -17.43 -25.71 -7.91
C ASP A 561 -16.84 -24.36 -7.44
N PRO A 562 -16.95 -23.27 -8.23
CA PRO A 562 -16.62 -21.93 -7.76
C PRO A 562 -17.41 -21.55 -6.49
N ILE A 563 -16.77 -20.84 -5.55
CA ILE A 563 -17.36 -20.43 -4.28
C ILE A 563 -18.50 -19.44 -4.56
N LYS A 564 -19.72 -19.79 -4.14
CA LYS A 564 -20.87 -18.91 -4.24
C LYS A 564 -21.00 -18.07 -2.98
N THR A 565 -21.01 -16.75 -3.14
CA THR A 565 -21.19 -15.76 -2.06
C THR A 565 -22.57 -15.11 -2.13
N ALA A 566 -23.01 -14.45 -1.05
CA ALA A 566 -24.28 -13.73 -1.01
C ALA A 566 -24.37 -12.59 -2.02
N PHE A 567 -23.23 -12.00 -2.38
CA PHE A 567 -23.08 -11.05 -3.47
C PHE A 567 -21.77 -11.33 -4.23
N PRO A 568 -21.73 -11.25 -5.57
CA PRO A 568 -20.50 -11.52 -6.32
C PRO A 568 -19.40 -10.51 -6.03
N LEU A 569 -18.15 -10.98 -5.98
CA LEU A 569 -16.97 -10.14 -5.71
C LEU A 569 -16.58 -9.30 -6.94
N LEU A 570 -15.90 -8.19 -6.71
CA LEU A 570 -15.24 -7.39 -7.74
C LEU A 570 -13.71 -7.51 -7.60
N PHE A 571 -13.05 -8.00 -8.65
CA PHE A 571 -11.60 -8.03 -8.77
C PHE A 571 -11.12 -6.90 -9.68
N VAL A 572 -10.03 -6.24 -9.28
CA VAL A 572 -9.37 -5.18 -10.06
C VAL A 572 -7.89 -5.52 -10.18
N SER A 573 -7.40 -5.56 -11.40
CA SER A 573 -5.99 -5.83 -11.70
C SER A 573 -5.48 -4.86 -12.73
N ASN A 574 -4.23 -4.46 -12.58
CA ASN A 574 -3.54 -3.72 -13.62
C ASN A 574 -3.08 -4.68 -14.72
N THR A 575 -2.95 -4.15 -15.93
CA THR A 575 -2.40 -4.84 -17.08
C THR A 575 -0.95 -5.29 -16.86
N ALA A 576 -0.18 -4.55 -16.06
CA ALA A 576 1.12 -5.00 -15.54
C ALA A 576 1.30 -4.55 -14.08
N ASP A 577 1.46 -5.51 -13.17
CA ASP A 577 1.67 -5.26 -11.74
C ASP A 577 2.92 -6.00 -11.27
N PRO A 578 3.88 -5.34 -10.59
CA PRO A 578 5.18 -5.94 -10.33
C PRO A 578 5.15 -7.17 -9.40
N VAL A 579 4.06 -7.35 -8.64
CA VAL A 579 3.97 -8.42 -7.63
C VAL A 579 2.62 -9.16 -7.62
N THR A 580 1.58 -8.58 -8.21
CA THR A 580 0.24 -9.18 -8.31
C THR A 580 -0.27 -9.15 -9.76
N PRO A 581 0.34 -9.96 -10.66
CA PRO A 581 0.11 -9.88 -12.11
C PRO A 581 -1.35 -10.11 -12.50
N LEU A 582 -1.76 -9.63 -13.68
CA LEU A 582 -3.15 -9.76 -14.17
C LEU A 582 -3.62 -11.22 -14.19
N ALA A 583 -2.71 -12.16 -14.47
CA ALA A 583 -2.99 -13.59 -14.43
C ALA A 583 -3.52 -14.05 -13.07
N ALA A 584 -2.97 -13.53 -11.96
CA ALA A 584 -3.44 -13.81 -10.61
C ALA A 584 -4.86 -13.29 -10.37
N GLY A 585 -5.17 -12.07 -10.85
CA GLY A 585 -6.53 -11.51 -10.80
C GLY A 585 -7.56 -12.35 -11.53
N ALA A 586 -7.26 -12.73 -12.77
CA ALA A 586 -8.13 -13.58 -13.57
C ALA A 586 -8.31 -14.98 -12.94
N LYS A 587 -7.24 -15.55 -12.37
CA LYS A 587 -7.26 -16.82 -11.66
C LYS A 587 -8.17 -16.78 -10.45
N MET A 588 -7.98 -15.79 -9.58
CA MET A 588 -8.71 -15.66 -8.33
C MET A 588 -10.19 -15.32 -8.55
N ALA A 589 -10.50 -14.47 -9.53
CA ALA A 589 -11.89 -14.19 -9.90
C ALA A 589 -12.67 -15.46 -10.27
N ARG A 590 -12.05 -16.39 -11.02
CA ARG A 590 -12.67 -17.67 -11.39
C ARG A 590 -12.92 -18.63 -10.22
N LYS A 591 -12.33 -18.39 -9.05
CA LYS A 591 -12.62 -19.18 -7.84
C LYS A 591 -13.97 -18.82 -7.23
N PHE A 592 -14.62 -17.73 -7.65
CA PHE A 592 -15.89 -17.26 -7.11
C PHE A 592 -16.97 -17.20 -8.20
N THR A 593 -18.17 -17.66 -7.87
CA THR A 593 -19.32 -17.63 -8.79
C THR A 593 -19.70 -16.19 -9.14
N ASP A 594 -19.86 -15.90 -10.43
CA ASP A 594 -20.30 -14.61 -10.98
C ASP A 594 -19.43 -13.40 -10.59
N ALA A 595 -18.24 -13.61 -10.02
CA ALA A 595 -17.32 -12.53 -9.70
C ALA A 595 -16.83 -11.81 -10.96
N GLY A 596 -16.79 -10.47 -10.91
CA GLY A 596 -16.37 -9.63 -12.02
C GLY A 596 -14.89 -9.30 -11.98
N LEU A 597 -14.30 -9.05 -13.16
CA LEU A 597 -12.93 -8.56 -13.29
C LEU A 597 -12.90 -7.22 -14.06
N ILE A 598 -12.14 -6.27 -13.54
CA ILE A 598 -11.70 -5.07 -14.25
C ILE A 598 -10.20 -5.19 -14.49
N GLU A 599 -9.80 -5.09 -15.75
CA GLU A 599 -8.42 -4.81 -16.12
C GLU A 599 -8.26 -3.31 -16.32
N GLN A 600 -7.45 -2.67 -15.48
CA GLN A 600 -7.02 -1.30 -15.71
C GLN A 600 -5.76 -1.32 -16.59
N HIS A 601 -5.83 -0.68 -17.76
CA HIS A 601 -4.71 -0.51 -18.67
C HIS A 601 -3.69 0.48 -18.11
N SER A 602 -2.93 0.03 -17.12
CA SER A 602 -1.86 0.76 -16.47
C SER A 602 -0.77 -0.18 -15.99
N MET A 603 0.37 0.41 -15.62
CA MET A 603 1.45 -0.27 -14.93
C MET A 603 1.52 0.22 -13.49
N GLY A 604 1.96 -0.66 -12.60
CA GLY A 604 2.15 -0.36 -11.18
C GLY A 604 1.33 -1.27 -10.29
N HIS A 605 1.46 -1.09 -8.98
CA HIS A 605 0.83 -1.98 -8.01
C HIS A 605 -0.55 -1.48 -7.60
N CYS A 606 -1.58 -2.33 -7.77
CA CYS A 606 -3.00 -2.00 -7.59
C CYS A 606 -3.50 -0.87 -8.52
N SER A 607 -4.81 -0.74 -8.69
CA SER A 607 -5.43 0.25 -9.58
C SER A 607 -5.10 1.70 -9.21
N ILE A 608 -4.82 1.96 -7.94
CA ILE A 608 -4.39 3.26 -7.41
C ILE A 608 -3.02 3.72 -7.96
N ALA A 609 -2.26 2.86 -8.63
CA ALA A 609 -1.02 3.26 -9.31
C ALA A 609 -1.26 4.18 -10.51
N ALA A 610 -2.49 4.28 -11.03
CA ALA A 610 -2.86 5.22 -12.09
C ALA A 610 -4.29 5.75 -11.92
N VAL A 611 -4.51 7.02 -12.24
CA VAL A 611 -5.85 7.58 -12.34
C VAL A 611 -6.59 6.98 -13.55
N SER A 612 -7.78 6.41 -13.31
CA SER A 612 -8.69 5.98 -14.38
C SER A 612 -10.14 6.33 -14.04
N LYS A 613 -10.72 7.24 -14.82
CA LYS A 613 -12.14 7.57 -14.79
C LYS A 613 -13.01 6.33 -15.01
N CYS A 614 -12.61 5.44 -15.93
CA CYS A 614 -13.34 4.22 -16.22
C CYS A 614 -13.38 3.29 -15.00
N THR A 615 -12.24 3.01 -14.37
CA THR A 615 -12.17 2.13 -13.19
C THR A 615 -12.98 2.70 -12.03
N ILE A 616 -12.83 4.02 -11.75
CA ILE A 616 -13.61 4.73 -10.73
C ILE A 616 -15.11 4.59 -10.98
N GLY A 617 -15.56 4.79 -12.22
CA GLY A 617 -16.96 4.64 -12.61
C GLY A 617 -17.48 3.23 -12.36
N LYS A 618 -16.71 2.19 -12.70
CA LYS A 618 -17.10 0.80 -12.50
C LYS A 618 -17.15 0.40 -11.03
N ILE A 619 -16.21 0.88 -10.21
CA ILE A 619 -16.24 0.70 -8.75
C ILE A 619 -17.52 1.31 -8.15
N ARG A 620 -17.91 2.51 -8.60
CA ARG A 620 -19.15 3.17 -8.14
C ARG A 620 -20.41 2.41 -8.53
N GLU A 621 -20.50 1.98 -9.79
CA GLU A 621 -21.61 1.16 -10.29
C GLU A 621 -21.76 -0.14 -9.47
N TYR A 622 -20.66 -0.79 -9.12
CA TYR A 622 -20.66 -1.98 -8.28
C TYR A 622 -21.15 -1.70 -6.86
N LEU A 623 -20.62 -0.66 -6.21
CA LEU A 623 -20.97 -0.32 -4.83
C LEU A 623 -22.43 0.13 -4.71
N LYS A 624 -22.84 1.10 -5.53
CA LYS A 624 -24.15 1.77 -5.41
C LYS A 624 -25.28 1.00 -6.09
N GLU A 625 -25.03 0.46 -7.28
CA GLU A 625 -26.08 -0.16 -8.11
C GLU A 625 -26.02 -1.69 -8.09
N GLY A 626 -24.95 -2.27 -7.53
CA GLY A 626 -24.73 -3.72 -7.54
C GLY A 626 -24.45 -4.27 -8.94
N LYS A 627 -23.95 -3.43 -9.86
CA LYS A 627 -23.56 -3.87 -11.21
C LYS A 627 -22.19 -4.53 -11.16
N VAL A 628 -22.14 -5.82 -11.45
CA VAL A 628 -20.89 -6.59 -11.48
C VAL A 628 -20.36 -6.65 -12.91
N PRO A 629 -19.08 -6.32 -13.17
CA PRO A 629 -18.43 -6.56 -14.46
C PRO A 629 -18.50 -8.03 -14.91
N PRO A 630 -18.31 -8.31 -16.21
CA PRO A 630 -18.33 -9.69 -16.71
C PRO A 630 -17.32 -10.58 -15.99
N HIS A 631 -17.75 -11.82 -15.70
CA HIS A 631 -16.89 -12.84 -15.12
C HIS A 631 -15.83 -13.30 -16.13
N PRO A 632 -14.54 -13.43 -15.72
CA PRO A 632 -13.49 -13.84 -16.64
C PRO A 632 -13.62 -15.33 -17.04
N VAL A 633 -13.72 -15.59 -18.34
CA VAL A 633 -13.79 -16.96 -18.90
C VAL A 633 -12.40 -17.39 -19.37
N LYS A 634 -12.04 -18.66 -19.18
CA LYS A 634 -10.79 -19.22 -19.72
C LYS A 634 -10.83 -19.18 -21.25
N GLY A 635 -9.78 -18.67 -21.91
CA GLY A 635 -9.67 -18.77 -23.36
C GLY A 635 -9.26 -20.15 -23.86
N GLY A 636 -9.27 -20.30 -25.18
CA GLY A 636 -9.29 -21.61 -25.87
C GLY A 636 -8.01 -22.43 -25.85
N LYS A 637 -6.91 -21.99 -25.20
CA LYS A 637 -5.58 -22.62 -25.33
C LYS A 637 -4.88 -23.03 -24.03
N GLY A 638 -5.61 -23.17 -22.91
CA GLY A 638 -5.15 -23.99 -21.77
C GLY A 638 -3.93 -23.51 -20.98
N ARG A 639 -3.43 -22.27 -21.17
CA ARG A 639 -2.76 -21.55 -20.07
C ARG A 639 -3.83 -20.69 -19.37
N GLU A 640 -3.54 -20.13 -18.20
CA GLU A 640 -4.39 -19.11 -17.57
C GLU A 640 -4.36 -17.81 -18.41
N LEU A 641 -4.84 -17.89 -19.64
CA LEU A 641 -4.54 -16.92 -20.68
C LEU A 641 -5.33 -15.63 -20.48
N LEU A 642 -4.63 -14.53 -20.77
CA LEU A 642 -5.11 -13.16 -20.81
C LEU A 642 -6.04 -12.87 -22.01
N ASP A 643 -6.51 -13.90 -22.70
CA ASP A 643 -7.37 -13.84 -23.90
C ASP A 643 -8.87 -13.95 -23.56
N GLY A 644 -9.22 -13.93 -22.27
CA GLY A 644 -10.59 -13.86 -21.82
C GLY A 644 -11.22 -12.48 -22.07
N GLN A 645 -12.55 -12.44 -22.07
CA GLN A 645 -13.31 -11.20 -22.21
C GLN A 645 -13.75 -10.72 -20.83
N TRP A 646 -13.27 -9.56 -20.41
CA TRP A 646 -13.68 -8.83 -19.22
C TRP A 646 -13.67 -7.32 -19.50
N THR A 647 -14.11 -6.53 -18.53
CA THR A 647 -14.11 -5.08 -18.65
C THR A 647 -12.68 -4.56 -18.66
N LYS A 648 -12.33 -3.79 -19.69
CA LYS A 648 -11.05 -3.10 -19.82
C LYS A 648 -11.26 -1.60 -19.64
N CYS A 649 -10.47 -0.99 -18.78
CA CYS A 649 -10.54 0.43 -18.46
C CYS A 649 -9.22 1.10 -18.76
N ASP A 650 -9.22 2.07 -19.68
CA ASP A 650 -8.05 2.88 -19.95
C ASP A 650 -7.71 3.78 -18.76
N ALA A 651 -6.42 3.93 -18.45
CA ALA A 651 -5.94 4.94 -17.53
C ALA A 651 -5.85 6.32 -18.22
N ASP A 652 -6.10 7.37 -17.45
CA ASP A 652 -6.01 8.77 -17.87
C ASP A 652 -4.61 9.36 -17.67
N GLU A 653 -3.67 8.53 -17.19
CA GLU A 653 -2.26 8.88 -17.06
C GLU A 653 -1.34 7.68 -17.34
N TYR A 654 -0.09 7.99 -17.67
CA TYR A 654 0.98 7.03 -17.88
C TYR A 654 2.32 7.73 -17.60
N PRO A 655 3.47 7.02 -17.53
CA PRO A 655 4.72 7.65 -17.11
C PRO A 655 5.10 8.86 -17.96
N PHE A 656 5.55 9.93 -17.28
CA PHE A 656 5.84 11.26 -17.86
C PHE A 656 4.63 12.02 -18.48
N HIS A 657 3.42 11.47 -18.35
CA HIS A 657 2.17 12.10 -18.77
C HIS A 657 1.15 12.01 -17.61
N PRO A 658 1.37 12.80 -16.54
CA PRO A 658 0.50 12.78 -15.36
C PRO A 658 -0.90 13.27 -15.73
N TYR A 659 -1.91 12.82 -15.00
CA TYR A 659 -3.23 13.44 -15.06
C TYR A 659 -3.11 14.90 -14.59
N GLU A 660 -3.33 15.86 -15.49
CA GLU A 660 -3.07 17.29 -15.24
C GLU A 660 -4.15 17.97 -14.38
N GLY A 661 -5.26 17.28 -14.06
CA GLY A 661 -6.22 17.63 -13.03
C GLY A 661 -6.55 19.12 -12.92
N ASP A 662 -7.26 19.69 -13.90
CA ASP A 662 -8.10 20.90 -13.74
C ASP A 662 -8.81 21.25 -15.06
N ILE A 663 -10.12 21.08 -15.10
CA ILE A 663 -11.02 21.79 -16.02
C ILE A 663 -11.76 22.79 -15.15
N ALA A 664 -11.86 24.06 -15.57
CA ALA A 664 -12.65 25.04 -14.85
C ALA A 664 -14.08 24.50 -14.61
N ALA A 665 -14.46 24.30 -13.34
CA ALA A 665 -15.77 23.78 -12.96
C ALA A 665 -16.94 24.70 -13.36
N ALA A 666 -16.63 25.94 -13.74
CA ALA A 666 -17.60 26.92 -14.20
C ALA A 666 -18.29 26.47 -15.50
N GLY A 667 -19.55 26.06 -15.38
CA GLY A 667 -20.38 25.63 -16.50
C GLY A 667 -20.45 24.11 -16.73
N LEU A 668 -19.80 23.30 -15.89
CA LEU A 668 -19.94 21.84 -15.91
C LEU A 668 -21.21 21.39 -15.16
N SER A 669 -21.73 20.21 -15.52
CA SER A 669 -22.83 19.59 -14.77
C SER A 669 -22.35 19.09 -13.41
N PRO A 670 -23.23 18.95 -12.39
CA PRO A 670 -22.87 18.41 -11.09
C PRO A 670 -22.16 17.05 -11.17
N GLU A 671 -22.57 16.18 -12.10
CA GLU A 671 -21.97 14.87 -12.30
C GLU A 671 -20.53 14.97 -12.81
N ALA A 672 -20.27 15.90 -13.74
CA ALA A 672 -18.93 16.15 -14.26
C ALA A 672 -17.99 16.75 -13.19
N VAL A 673 -18.53 17.57 -12.28
CA VAL A 673 -17.78 18.09 -11.13
C VAL A 673 -17.39 16.95 -10.18
N LEU A 674 -18.35 16.12 -9.79
CA LEU A 674 -18.10 14.96 -8.92
C LEU A 674 -17.08 14.01 -9.53
N GLU A 675 -17.13 13.78 -10.84
CA GLU A 675 -16.16 12.95 -11.55
C GLU A 675 -14.73 13.50 -11.44
N ILE A 676 -14.54 14.79 -11.73
CA ILE A 676 -13.23 15.47 -11.61
C ILE A 676 -12.72 15.39 -10.17
N GLU A 677 -13.58 15.64 -9.18
CA GLU A 677 -13.23 15.53 -7.75
C GLU A 677 -12.75 14.13 -7.38
N SER A 678 -13.32 13.10 -8.00
CA SER A 678 -12.96 11.70 -7.75
C SER A 678 -11.62 11.34 -8.37
N MET A 679 -11.36 11.82 -9.57
CA MET A 679 -10.07 11.64 -10.24
C MET A 679 -8.94 12.38 -9.49
N ASN A 680 -9.22 13.60 -9.04
CA ASN A 680 -8.31 14.36 -8.19
C ASN A 680 -8.06 13.65 -6.85
N ALA A 681 -9.10 13.09 -6.24
CA ALA A 681 -8.95 12.28 -5.02
C ALA A 681 -8.12 11.02 -5.26
N MET A 682 -8.31 10.33 -6.38
CA MET A 682 -7.50 9.16 -6.77
C MET A 682 -6.02 9.52 -6.91
N LYS A 683 -5.70 10.67 -7.49
CA LYS A 683 -4.33 11.18 -7.58
C LYS A 683 -3.70 11.42 -6.20
N GLU A 684 -4.46 11.90 -5.22
CA GLU A 684 -3.95 12.06 -3.86
C GLU A 684 -3.80 10.71 -3.13
N VAL A 685 -4.72 9.76 -3.35
CA VAL A 685 -4.58 8.38 -2.84
C VAL A 685 -3.32 7.71 -3.39
N GLN A 686 -3.03 7.88 -4.69
CA GLN A 686 -1.81 7.38 -5.33
C GLN A 686 -0.55 7.87 -4.59
N LYS A 687 -0.47 9.16 -4.24
CA LYS A 687 0.66 9.73 -3.49
C LYS A 687 0.76 9.16 -2.07
N VAL A 688 -0.36 8.91 -1.41
CA VAL A 688 -0.35 8.28 -0.08
C VAL A 688 0.16 6.85 -0.19
N PHE A 689 -0.34 6.09 -1.16
CA PHE A 689 0.00 4.68 -1.33
C PHE A 689 1.46 4.48 -1.75
N SER A 690 2.01 5.34 -2.62
CA SER A 690 3.43 5.27 -3.00
C SER A 690 4.39 5.45 -1.81
N LYS A 691 3.94 6.14 -0.76
CA LYS A 691 4.70 6.39 0.49
C LYS A 691 4.53 5.28 1.53
N MET A 692 3.67 4.29 1.29
CA MET A 692 3.49 3.18 2.22
C MET A 692 4.60 2.15 2.04
N LYS A 693 5.14 1.66 3.16
CA LYS A 693 6.13 0.59 3.14
C LYS A 693 5.43 -0.71 2.73
N ALA A 694 5.80 -1.25 1.58
CA ALA A 694 5.37 -2.58 1.16
C ALA A 694 6.37 -3.64 1.66
N TRP A 695 5.89 -4.83 2.03
CA TRP A 695 6.72 -6.04 2.25
C TRP A 695 7.94 -5.89 3.18
N GLY A 696 7.83 -5.10 4.25
CA GLY A 696 8.96 -4.90 5.17
C GLY A 696 10.16 -4.20 4.53
N GLN A 697 10.01 -3.58 3.34
CA GLN A 697 11.05 -2.73 2.77
C GLN A 697 11.41 -1.64 3.78
N GLU A 698 12.71 -1.49 4.05
CA GLU A 698 13.20 -0.48 4.99
C GLU A 698 12.79 0.94 4.55
N LYS A 699 12.60 1.15 3.23
CA LYS A 699 12.34 2.44 2.58
C LYS A 699 11.08 2.38 1.70
N ALA A 700 10.17 3.33 1.90
CA ALA A 700 9.07 3.59 0.96
C ALA A 700 9.51 4.62 -0.10
N LEU A 701 8.77 4.75 -1.19
CA LEU A 701 8.93 5.85 -2.15
C LEU A 701 8.27 7.11 -1.62
N ASP A 702 8.95 7.74 -0.67
CA ASP A 702 8.57 9.05 -0.17
C ASP A 702 9.52 10.10 -0.70
N LEU A 703 9.27 10.50 -1.95
CA LEU A 703 10.01 11.56 -2.64
C LEU A 703 9.88 12.92 -1.94
N ASP A 704 8.81 13.13 -1.15
CA ASP A 704 8.59 14.37 -0.39
C ASP A 704 9.38 14.38 0.93
N SER A 705 9.68 13.20 1.53
CA SER A 705 10.51 13.08 2.74
C SER A 705 11.99 12.85 2.49
N MET A 706 12.45 13.04 1.25
CA MET A 706 13.87 13.24 0.95
C MET A 706 14.45 14.49 1.64
N MET A 707 13.62 15.30 2.30
CA MET A 707 14.05 16.28 3.30
C MET A 707 14.00 15.68 4.73
N PRO A 708 15.11 15.67 5.47
CA PRO A 708 15.24 14.96 6.73
C PRO A 708 14.43 15.54 7.89
N ARG A 709 13.95 14.66 8.78
CA ARG A 709 13.54 15.02 10.13
C ARG A 709 14.71 14.77 11.07
N ARG A 710 15.04 15.73 11.94
CA ARG A 710 16.13 15.53 12.93
C ARG A 710 15.59 14.75 14.13
N CYS A 711 16.42 13.89 14.71
CA CYS A 711 16.30 13.54 16.12
C CYS A 711 16.16 14.82 16.98
N GLY A 712 14.97 15.03 17.55
CA GLY A 712 14.67 16.15 18.45
C GLY A 712 14.08 17.42 17.83
N ASP A 713 13.84 17.48 16.51
CA ASP A 713 13.09 18.60 15.92
C ASP A 713 11.59 18.43 16.22
N ARG A 714 11.12 19.03 17.31
CA ARG A 714 9.71 18.97 17.78
C ARG A 714 8.72 19.74 16.90
N SER A 715 9.10 20.15 15.70
CA SER A 715 8.14 20.74 14.77
C SER A 715 7.43 19.63 13.99
N TYR A 716 6.34 19.12 14.58
CA TYR A 716 5.27 18.47 13.82
C TYR A 716 4.68 19.49 12.84
N LYS A 717 5.38 19.77 11.73
CA LYS A 717 4.73 20.32 10.54
C LYS A 717 4.17 19.14 9.77
N SER A 718 2.92 18.82 10.12
CA SER A 718 1.89 18.16 9.31
C SER A 718 2.37 17.50 8.01
N ILE A 719 2.30 16.16 7.97
CA ILE A 719 2.09 15.41 6.73
C ILE A 719 0.65 15.60 6.31
#